data_AF-A0A672T4M2-F1
#
_entry.id   AF-A0A672T4M2-F1
#
_cell.length_a   1.000
_cell.length_b   1.000
_cell.length_c   1.000
_cell.angle_alpha   90.00
_cell.angle_beta   90.00
_cell.angle_gamma   90.00
#
_symmetry.space_group_name_H-M   'P 1'
#
loop_
_entity.id
_entity.type
_entity.pdbx_description
1 polymer ?
#
loop_
_entity_poly.entity_id
_entity_poly.type
_entity_poly.pdbx_seq_one_letter_code
_entity_poly.pdbx_strand_id
1 'polypeptide(L)'
;NIKACIVGCCCKLIPLTLISQITEIDVDNGKDQDIFEINEAAGLDLVEGDILINEGEDRNTILGEKYRWPTTVPYVLDSSLDINAKGVILKAFEQFRLKTCIDFKPWGREPNYIFIFKGDGCYSKVGNRQIGKQELSIGAKCDSLGTVEHEFLHALGFWHEQSRSDRDDYVTIMWDQIQEDDKHNFNSYDETVSSSLGVPYDYGSVMHYSKTSFSKGSKPTIVTKIPEFLDVIGQRMEFNDSDLLKLNRLYNCTTASTFLDSCHFEEPNICGMIQGDGGNAKWARVQMVEGGPQTDYTNLGQCQGVGFFMHFSTATGTQGDKAYLQSRLFHPKRRSQCLQFYHYNSGGVDDQLKIWVREYTAENPKGALRLIQKISGGLQGSWELYHVTLDVSDKFRVVFEGVKGRKPSKSGLSLDDINLSETKCPQYTWRIRNFTSLLATTPAGSKTYSPRFLSPDGYSFQIGLYINGLKDSPNKMAIYFHLTSGPNDDNLQWPCPWRQASMELMDQNPDIQHRMNNIRMITTDPTKTSTDSMGKVTYYWDNPRKAGSLVNDTDGSKFYRGPGNGPRNYITHDLLKSRSFIKGHDAIFLLSLEDVTGLLKTRRPKIRDLRLEIDDRDAEEEPKRQVVVCIQIPVFSSHS
;
A
#
# COMPACT_ATOMS: atom_id res chain seq x y z
N ASN A 1 -41.90 -40.09 66.38
CA ASN A 1 -40.44 -40.26 66.40
C ASN A 1 -39.89 -40.17 64.98
N ILE A 2 -39.61 -38.95 64.51
CA ILE A 2 -38.96 -38.71 63.21
C ILE A 2 -37.76 -37.80 63.48
N LYS A 3 -36.58 -38.27 63.09
CA LYS A 3 -35.28 -37.62 63.26
C LYS A 3 -35.14 -36.44 62.29
N ALA A 4 -34.37 -35.46 62.75
CA ALA A 4 -34.07 -34.17 62.13
C ALA A 4 -33.38 -34.24 60.76
N CYS A 5 -33.58 -33.19 59.96
CA CYS A 5 -32.54 -32.59 59.11
C CYS A 5 -32.92 -31.14 58.79
N ILE A 6 -32.24 -30.18 59.44
CA ILE A 6 -32.29 -28.76 59.09
C ILE A 6 -31.32 -28.57 57.90
N VAL A 7 -31.86 -28.18 56.75
CA VAL A 7 -31.09 -27.83 55.56
C VAL A 7 -30.54 -26.42 55.74
N GLY A 8 -29.24 -26.30 55.95
CA GLY A 8 -28.51 -25.03 55.87
C GLY A 8 -28.32 -24.62 54.41
N CYS A 9 -28.96 -23.51 54.03
CA CYS A 9 -28.80 -22.90 52.72
C CYS A 9 -27.41 -22.23 52.64
N CYS A 10 -26.47 -22.87 51.95
CA CYS A 10 -25.14 -22.34 51.72
C CYS A 10 -25.16 -21.52 50.42
N CYS A 11 -25.44 -20.22 50.51
CA CYS A 11 -25.24 -19.28 49.40
C CYS A 11 -23.75 -19.13 49.13
N LYS A 12 -23.20 -19.93 48.21
CA LYS A 12 -21.92 -19.59 47.56
C LYS A 12 -22.16 -18.40 46.64
N LEU A 13 -21.68 -17.24 47.06
CA LEU A 13 -21.40 -16.11 46.18
C LEU A 13 -20.39 -16.58 45.12
N ILE A 14 -20.88 -16.81 43.89
CA ILE A 14 -20.03 -16.92 42.72
C ILE A 14 -19.59 -15.49 42.39
N PRO A 15 -18.28 -15.17 42.37
CA PRO A 15 -17.84 -13.87 41.89
C PRO A 15 -18.16 -13.79 40.39
N LEU A 16 -19.05 -12.86 40.03
CA LEU A 16 -19.39 -12.55 38.66
C LEU A 16 -18.23 -11.75 38.04
N THR A 17 -17.10 -12.39 37.74
CA THR A 17 -16.11 -11.82 36.82
C THR A 17 -16.61 -12.02 35.39
N LEU A 18 -17.61 -11.23 35.00
CA LEU A 18 -17.88 -10.94 33.60
C LEU A 18 -16.77 -10.02 33.10
N ILE A 19 -15.62 -10.62 32.75
CA ILE A 19 -14.66 -9.98 31.86
C ILE A 19 -15.44 -9.84 30.54
N SER A 20 -15.90 -8.63 30.19
CA SER A 20 -16.43 -8.37 28.87
C SER A 20 -15.31 -8.62 27.87
N GLN A 21 -15.33 -9.80 27.24
CA GLN A 21 -14.38 -10.14 26.19
C GLN A 21 -14.47 -9.05 25.12
N ILE A 22 -13.32 -8.53 24.70
CA ILE A 22 -13.26 -7.60 23.57
C ILE A 22 -13.83 -8.35 22.37
N THR A 23 -14.92 -7.84 21.80
CA THR A 23 -15.56 -8.45 20.64
C THR A 23 -14.76 -8.09 19.39
N GLU A 24 -14.29 -9.10 18.68
CA GLU A 24 -13.64 -8.95 17.38
C GLU A 24 -14.57 -9.42 16.27
N ILE A 25 -14.77 -8.60 15.26
CA ILE A 25 -15.52 -8.93 14.06
C ILE A 25 -14.53 -9.14 12.94
N ASP A 26 -14.54 -10.36 12.43
CA ASP A 26 -13.87 -10.74 11.22
C ASP A 26 -14.59 -10.19 10.00
N VAL A 27 -13.93 -9.34 9.21
CA VAL A 27 -14.53 -8.74 8.01
C VAL A 27 -14.74 -9.78 6.90
N ASP A 28 -14.01 -10.89 6.94
CA ASP A 28 -14.07 -11.95 5.95
C ASP A 28 -15.07 -13.07 6.34
N ASN A 29 -15.76 -12.93 7.49
CA ASN A 29 -16.71 -13.90 8.02
C ASN A 29 -16.16 -15.35 8.07
N GLY A 30 -14.88 -15.49 8.40
CA GLY A 30 -14.21 -16.78 8.54
C GLY A 30 -13.75 -17.42 7.23
N LYS A 31 -14.00 -16.79 6.08
CA LYS A 31 -13.70 -17.35 4.75
C LYS A 31 -12.66 -16.52 4.01
N ASP A 32 -11.65 -17.17 3.46
CA ASP A 32 -10.61 -16.56 2.63
C ASP A 32 -11.07 -16.62 1.16
N GLN A 33 -12.12 -15.88 0.82
CA GLN A 33 -12.76 -16.00 -0.51
C GLN A 33 -12.01 -15.18 -1.55
N ASP A 34 -11.60 -15.84 -2.62
CA ASP A 34 -11.07 -15.20 -3.83
C ASP A 34 -12.23 -14.67 -4.71
N ILE A 35 -11.89 -13.85 -5.72
CA ILE A 35 -12.82 -13.24 -6.69
C ILE A 35 -13.79 -14.27 -7.26
N PHE A 36 -13.25 -15.41 -7.71
CA PHE A 36 -14.03 -16.48 -8.34
C PHE A 36 -15.06 -17.10 -7.39
N GLU A 37 -14.71 -17.29 -6.12
CA GLU A 37 -15.64 -17.82 -5.12
C GLU A 37 -16.73 -16.81 -4.74
N ILE A 38 -16.41 -15.51 -4.79
CA ILE A 38 -17.39 -14.45 -4.57
C ILE A 38 -18.41 -14.43 -5.72
N ASN A 39 -17.94 -14.53 -6.96
CA ASN A 39 -18.77 -14.49 -8.16
C ASN A 39 -19.62 -15.77 -8.33
N GLU A 40 -19.04 -16.94 -8.07
CA GLU A 40 -19.77 -18.21 -8.07
C GLU A 40 -20.88 -18.20 -7.01
N ALA A 41 -20.60 -17.69 -5.80
CA ALA A 41 -21.60 -17.54 -4.75
C ALA A 41 -22.70 -16.52 -5.10
N ALA A 42 -22.42 -15.58 -5.98
CA ALA A 42 -23.40 -14.64 -6.54
C ALA A 42 -24.18 -15.23 -7.73
N GLY A 43 -23.84 -16.43 -8.20
CA GLY A 43 -24.50 -17.09 -9.33
C GLY A 43 -24.19 -16.44 -10.68
N LEU A 44 -23.01 -15.81 -10.81
CA LEU A 44 -22.58 -15.16 -12.04
C LEU A 44 -21.91 -16.17 -12.96
N ASP A 45 -22.40 -16.28 -14.19
CA ASP A 45 -21.78 -17.06 -15.27
C ASP A 45 -20.98 -16.11 -16.17
N LEU A 46 -19.75 -15.81 -15.73
CA LEU A 46 -18.82 -14.91 -16.41
C LEU A 46 -17.67 -15.71 -17.01
N VAL A 47 -17.11 -15.19 -18.10
CA VAL A 47 -15.94 -15.82 -18.74
C VAL A 47 -14.79 -15.77 -17.75
N GLU A 48 -14.17 -16.92 -17.49
CA GLU A 48 -13.10 -17.02 -16.49
C GLU A 48 -13.52 -16.48 -15.11
N GLY A 49 -14.80 -16.55 -14.78
CA GLY A 49 -15.34 -16.18 -13.48
C GLY A 49 -15.56 -14.69 -13.23
N ASP A 50 -14.85 -13.78 -13.89
CA ASP A 50 -14.91 -12.33 -13.65
C ASP A 50 -14.72 -11.45 -14.91
N ILE A 51 -14.62 -12.06 -16.09
CA ILE A 51 -14.55 -11.32 -17.36
C ILE A 51 -15.95 -11.19 -17.96
N LEU A 52 -16.44 -9.95 -18.04
CA LEU A 52 -17.74 -9.63 -18.61
C LEU A 52 -17.68 -9.48 -20.14
N ILE A 53 -18.22 -10.45 -20.87
CA ILE A 53 -18.39 -10.41 -22.34
C ILE A 53 -19.88 -10.40 -22.69
N ASN A 54 -20.35 -9.39 -23.43
CA ASN A 54 -21.75 -9.31 -23.85
C ASN A 54 -22.00 -10.14 -25.12
N GLU A 55 -23.26 -10.55 -25.35
CA GLU A 55 -23.66 -11.20 -26.60
C GLU A 55 -23.32 -10.34 -27.82
N GLY A 56 -22.62 -10.93 -28.80
CA GLY A 56 -22.14 -10.25 -30.01
C GLY A 56 -20.77 -9.57 -29.88
N GLU A 57 -20.16 -9.57 -28.70
CA GLU A 57 -18.74 -9.24 -28.55
C GLU A 57 -17.87 -10.47 -28.87
N ASP A 58 -16.86 -10.31 -29.73
CA ASP A 58 -15.91 -11.39 -30.01
C ASP A 58 -15.22 -11.84 -28.71
N ARG A 59 -15.27 -13.16 -28.44
CA ARG A 59 -14.48 -13.82 -27.38
C ARG A 59 -12.97 -13.72 -27.65
N ASN A 60 -12.59 -13.51 -28.91
CA ASN A 60 -11.21 -13.44 -29.38
C ASN A 60 -10.85 -12.02 -29.80
N THR A 61 -10.38 -11.22 -28.86
CA THR A 61 -9.29 -10.23 -29.04
C THR A 61 -8.89 -9.76 -27.63
N ILE A 62 -7.64 -9.42 -27.34
CA ILE A 62 -7.16 -8.03 -27.41
C ILE A 62 -5.62 -8.02 -27.42
N LEU A 63 -5.08 -8.15 -28.63
CA LEU A 63 -3.94 -7.35 -29.07
C LEU A 63 -4.48 -6.34 -30.07
N GLY A 64 -4.36 -5.05 -29.77
CA GLY A 64 -4.77 -3.99 -30.69
C GLY A 64 -4.84 -2.63 -30.03
N GLU A 65 -4.20 -1.63 -30.65
CA GLU A 65 -4.13 -0.26 -30.11
C GLU A 65 -5.52 0.34 -29.86
N LYS A 66 -6.53 -0.07 -30.64
CA LYS A 66 -7.92 0.40 -30.47
C LYS A 66 -8.52 0.05 -29.10
N TYR A 67 -8.06 -1.01 -28.45
CA TYR A 67 -8.59 -1.42 -27.14
C TYR A 67 -7.79 -0.86 -25.96
N ARG A 68 -6.85 0.03 -26.19
CA ARG A 68 -6.08 0.68 -25.14
C ARG A 68 -6.84 1.87 -24.58
N TRP A 69 -6.78 2.05 -23.27
CA TRP A 69 -7.18 3.32 -22.66
C TRP A 69 -6.10 4.39 -22.93
N PRO A 70 -6.42 5.69 -22.87
CA PRO A 70 -5.39 6.70 -22.65
C PRO A 70 -4.67 6.42 -21.33
N THR A 71 -3.39 6.85 -21.23
CA THR A 71 -2.61 6.69 -19.99
C THR A 71 -3.26 7.37 -18.78
N THR A 72 -4.08 8.41 -18.99
CA THR A 72 -4.94 8.97 -17.96
C THR A 72 -6.38 8.50 -18.15
N VAL A 73 -6.79 7.45 -17.42
CA VAL A 73 -8.08 6.79 -17.52
C VAL A 73 -9.17 7.59 -16.79
N PRO A 74 -10.24 8.02 -17.48
CA PRO A 74 -11.37 8.70 -16.84
C PRO A 74 -12.22 7.70 -16.03
N TYR A 75 -12.61 8.05 -14.81
CA TYR A 75 -13.41 7.19 -13.94
C TYR A 75 -14.57 7.90 -13.24
N VAL A 76 -15.59 7.14 -12.85
CA VAL A 76 -16.68 7.56 -11.96
C VAL A 76 -16.81 6.55 -10.83
N LEU A 77 -16.81 7.04 -9.58
CA LEU A 77 -17.20 6.23 -8.41
C LEU A 77 -18.69 6.43 -8.14
N ASP A 78 -19.49 5.40 -8.38
CA ASP A 78 -20.93 5.46 -8.15
C ASP A 78 -21.28 5.60 -6.66
N SER A 79 -22.48 6.10 -6.37
CA SER A 79 -23.00 6.20 -5.01
C SER A 79 -23.28 4.85 -4.35
N SER A 80 -23.48 3.79 -5.13
CA SER A 80 -23.73 2.43 -4.64
C SER A 80 -22.51 1.81 -3.93
N LEU A 81 -21.30 2.27 -4.23
CA LEU A 81 -20.08 1.76 -3.61
C LEU A 81 -20.04 2.04 -2.11
N ASP A 82 -19.63 1.02 -1.36
CA ASP A 82 -19.31 1.18 0.06
C ASP A 82 -18.16 2.20 0.22
N ILE A 83 -18.21 2.97 1.31
CA ILE A 83 -17.18 4.01 1.54
C ILE A 83 -15.79 3.40 1.69
N ASN A 84 -15.68 2.18 2.24
CA ASN A 84 -14.42 1.46 2.27
C ASN A 84 -13.91 1.18 0.86
N ALA A 85 -14.74 0.58 0.00
CA ALA A 85 -14.41 0.29 -1.40
C ALA A 85 -13.94 1.52 -2.16
N LYS A 86 -14.61 2.68 -2.01
CA LYS A 86 -14.15 3.94 -2.64
C LYS A 86 -12.73 4.31 -2.23
N GLY A 87 -12.41 4.20 -0.95
CA GLY A 87 -11.07 4.47 -0.45
C GLY A 87 -10.02 3.46 -0.94
N VAL A 88 -10.37 2.17 -1.00
CA VAL A 88 -9.49 1.12 -1.54
C VAL A 88 -9.23 1.32 -3.03
N ILE A 89 -10.25 1.71 -3.82
CA ILE A 89 -10.07 2.06 -5.24
C ILE A 89 -9.10 3.22 -5.42
N LEU A 90 -9.22 4.27 -4.60
CA LEU A 90 -8.29 5.39 -4.64
C LEU A 90 -6.87 4.99 -4.21
N LYS A 91 -6.72 4.04 -3.27
CA LYS A 91 -5.42 3.48 -2.89
C LYS A 91 -4.80 2.67 -4.06
N ALA A 92 -5.60 1.88 -4.78
CA ALA A 92 -5.15 1.18 -5.99
C ALA A 92 -4.65 2.17 -7.06
N PHE A 93 -5.37 3.28 -7.27
CA PHE A 93 -4.90 4.34 -8.18
C PHE A 93 -3.54 4.93 -7.79
N GLU A 94 -3.27 5.08 -6.48
CA GLU A 94 -1.95 5.51 -6.02
C GLU A 94 -0.86 4.44 -6.27
N GLN A 95 -1.17 3.14 -6.23
CA GLN A 95 -0.21 2.09 -6.62
C GLN A 95 0.08 2.14 -8.12
N PHE A 96 -0.94 2.26 -8.97
CA PHE A 96 -0.74 2.44 -10.42
C PHE A 96 0.14 3.66 -10.71
N ARG A 97 -0.13 4.81 -10.06
CA ARG A 97 0.68 6.02 -10.20
C ARG A 97 2.13 5.84 -9.76
N LEU A 98 2.36 5.07 -8.69
CA LEU A 98 3.69 4.86 -8.13
C LEU A 98 4.56 3.94 -8.99
N LYS A 99 3.94 2.97 -9.67
CA LYS A 99 4.65 1.86 -10.33
C LYS A 99 4.51 1.85 -11.86
N THR A 100 3.64 2.70 -12.41
CA THR A 100 3.37 2.80 -13.84
C THR A 100 3.16 4.24 -14.29
N CYS A 101 3.10 4.46 -15.60
CA CYS A 101 2.69 5.72 -16.19
C CYS A 101 1.16 5.89 -16.30
N ILE A 102 0.38 4.89 -15.85
CA ILE A 102 -1.08 4.97 -15.82
C ILE A 102 -1.52 5.86 -14.66
N ASP A 103 -2.47 6.74 -14.96
CA ASP A 103 -3.10 7.66 -14.02
C ASP A 103 -4.63 7.59 -14.19
N PHE A 104 -5.35 8.09 -13.20
CA PHE A 104 -6.80 8.07 -13.13
C PHE A 104 -7.32 9.47 -12.81
N LYS A 105 -8.32 9.93 -13.55
CA LYS A 105 -8.97 11.22 -13.27
C LYS A 105 -10.49 11.08 -13.20
N PRO A 106 -11.19 11.87 -12.36
CA PRO A 106 -12.64 11.95 -12.43
C PRO A 106 -13.09 12.29 -13.85
N TRP A 107 -14.08 11.54 -14.34
CA TRP A 107 -14.65 11.74 -15.67
C TRP A 107 -15.24 13.14 -15.81
N GLY A 108 -14.90 13.82 -16.90
CA GLY A 108 -15.45 15.11 -17.27
C GLY A 108 -16.41 14.98 -18.45
N ARG A 109 -15.86 14.77 -19.65
CA ARG A 109 -16.58 14.69 -20.93
C ARG A 109 -15.94 13.75 -21.94
N GLU A 110 -14.98 12.94 -21.48
CA GLU A 110 -14.29 11.97 -22.31
C GLU A 110 -15.31 10.97 -22.87
N PRO A 111 -15.16 10.55 -24.13
CA PRO A 111 -16.16 9.71 -24.80
C PRO A 111 -16.32 8.37 -24.10
N ASN A 112 -15.24 7.81 -23.56
CA ASN A 112 -15.20 6.55 -22.85
C ASN A 112 -14.67 6.76 -21.42
N TYR A 113 -15.21 6.04 -20.45
CA TYR A 113 -14.78 6.09 -19.06
C TYR A 113 -15.17 4.80 -18.31
N ILE A 114 -14.45 4.51 -17.23
CA ILE A 114 -14.77 3.40 -16.34
C ILE A 114 -15.78 3.87 -15.30
N PHE A 115 -16.93 3.20 -15.22
CA PHE A 115 -17.96 3.42 -14.22
C PHE A 115 -17.88 2.32 -13.16
N ILE A 116 -17.31 2.66 -12.01
CA ILE A 116 -17.15 1.72 -10.90
C ILE A 116 -18.38 1.79 -10.01
N PHE A 117 -19.02 0.65 -9.79
CA PHE A 117 -20.25 0.53 -9.01
C PHE A 117 -20.26 -0.75 -8.17
N LYS A 118 -21.20 -0.82 -7.22
CA LYS A 118 -21.41 -2.03 -6.42
C LYS A 118 -22.41 -2.93 -7.13
N GLY A 119 -21.92 -3.84 -7.97
CA GLY A 119 -22.68 -4.94 -8.52
C GLY A 119 -22.64 -6.17 -7.61
N ASP A 120 -23.22 -7.26 -8.10
CA ASP A 120 -23.02 -8.59 -7.52
C ASP A 120 -21.64 -9.09 -7.97
N GLY A 121 -20.74 -9.41 -7.03
CA GLY A 121 -19.39 -9.88 -7.37
C GLY A 121 -18.39 -8.80 -7.83
N CYS A 122 -17.20 -9.25 -8.23
CA CYS A 122 -16.09 -8.44 -8.74
C CYS A 122 -15.86 -8.82 -10.20
N TYR A 123 -15.96 -7.87 -11.14
CA TYR A 123 -15.75 -8.19 -12.55
C TYR A 123 -15.50 -6.94 -13.39
N SER A 124 -14.92 -7.17 -14.56
CA SER A 124 -14.56 -6.12 -15.51
C SER A 124 -14.62 -6.63 -16.94
N LYS A 125 -14.65 -5.70 -17.90
CA LYS A 125 -14.42 -6.04 -19.31
C LYS A 125 -12.92 -5.98 -19.59
N VAL A 126 -12.42 -6.85 -20.47
CA VAL A 126 -11.02 -6.76 -20.90
C VAL A 126 -10.85 -5.61 -21.90
N GLY A 127 -9.97 -4.65 -21.59
CA GLY A 127 -9.62 -3.51 -22.43
C GLY A 127 -10.69 -2.41 -22.55
N ASN A 128 -10.36 -1.33 -23.27
CA ASN A 128 -11.29 -0.26 -23.62
C ASN A 128 -12.21 -0.70 -24.77
N ARG A 129 -13.48 -0.97 -24.45
CA ARG A 129 -14.46 -1.45 -25.45
C ARG A 129 -15.04 -0.33 -26.33
N GLN A 130 -14.69 0.92 -26.05
CA GLN A 130 -15.18 2.10 -26.78
C GLN A 130 -16.71 2.26 -26.79
N ILE A 131 -17.39 1.83 -25.73
CA ILE A 131 -18.85 1.83 -25.59
C ILE A 131 -19.40 3.00 -24.76
N GLY A 132 -18.56 3.97 -24.44
CA GLY A 132 -18.91 5.05 -23.52
C GLY A 132 -18.74 4.68 -22.05
N LYS A 133 -19.86 4.49 -21.36
CA LYS A 133 -19.88 4.03 -19.95
C LYS A 133 -19.49 2.54 -19.93
N GLN A 134 -18.27 2.23 -19.52
CA GLN A 134 -17.82 0.85 -19.32
C GLN A 134 -17.90 0.49 -17.84
N GLU A 135 -18.72 -0.49 -17.50
CA GLU A 135 -18.97 -0.89 -16.11
C GLU A 135 -17.84 -1.78 -15.57
N LEU A 136 -17.49 -1.56 -14.29
CA LEU A 136 -16.57 -2.38 -13.51
C LEU A 136 -17.20 -2.55 -12.11
N SER A 137 -17.44 -3.80 -11.72
CA SER A 137 -18.08 -4.10 -10.44
C SER A 137 -17.04 -4.28 -9.35
N ILE A 138 -17.19 -3.52 -8.26
CA ILE A 138 -16.54 -3.78 -6.97
C ILE A 138 -17.66 -4.02 -5.96
N GLY A 139 -18.13 -5.26 -5.93
CA GLY A 139 -19.22 -5.72 -5.08
C GLY A 139 -18.85 -5.90 -3.61
N ALA A 140 -19.74 -6.54 -2.86
CA ALA A 140 -19.45 -6.92 -1.48
C ALA A 140 -18.25 -7.89 -1.42
N LYS A 141 -17.31 -7.65 -0.50
CA LYS A 141 -16.04 -8.42 -0.32
C LYS A 141 -15.00 -8.24 -1.43
N CYS A 142 -15.25 -7.37 -2.41
CA CYS A 142 -14.30 -7.04 -3.48
C CYS A 142 -13.38 -5.86 -3.10
N ASP A 143 -13.52 -5.30 -1.90
CA ASP A 143 -12.79 -4.13 -1.43
C ASP A 143 -11.41 -4.46 -0.84
N SER A 144 -10.69 -5.35 -1.51
CA SER A 144 -9.28 -5.64 -1.27
C SER A 144 -8.41 -4.97 -2.33
N LEU A 145 -7.17 -4.60 -1.99
CA LEU A 145 -6.27 -3.89 -2.91
C LEU A 145 -5.98 -4.73 -4.16
N GLY A 146 -5.51 -5.96 -3.98
CA GLY A 146 -5.21 -6.87 -5.09
C GLY A 146 -6.43 -7.18 -5.96
N THR A 147 -7.64 -7.27 -5.39
CA THR A 147 -8.87 -7.44 -6.17
C THR A 147 -9.15 -6.23 -7.06
N VAL A 148 -9.08 -5.01 -6.52
CA VAL A 148 -9.30 -3.81 -7.34
C VAL A 148 -8.24 -3.72 -8.45
N GLU A 149 -6.97 -3.97 -8.12
CA GLU A 149 -5.89 -3.97 -9.10
C GLU A 149 -6.09 -4.98 -10.21
N HIS A 150 -6.55 -6.19 -9.87
CA HIS A 150 -6.92 -7.25 -10.81
C HIS A 150 -8.00 -6.79 -11.80
N GLU A 151 -9.12 -6.24 -11.30
CA GLU A 151 -10.21 -5.75 -12.17
C GLU A 151 -9.79 -4.60 -13.08
N PHE A 152 -8.88 -3.74 -12.60
CA PHE A 152 -8.31 -2.68 -13.41
C PHE A 152 -7.30 -3.18 -14.43
N LEU A 153 -6.55 -4.25 -14.14
CA LEU A 153 -5.70 -4.92 -15.13
C LEU A 153 -6.54 -5.53 -16.25
N HIS A 154 -7.68 -6.16 -15.93
CA HIS A 154 -8.67 -6.53 -16.94
C HIS A 154 -9.09 -5.32 -17.78
N ALA A 155 -9.55 -4.24 -17.14
CA ALA A 155 -9.97 -3.02 -17.84
C ALA A 155 -8.85 -2.44 -18.74
N LEU A 156 -7.59 -2.60 -18.37
CA LEU A 156 -6.41 -2.14 -19.11
C LEU A 156 -5.98 -3.09 -20.25
N GLY A 157 -6.54 -4.30 -20.31
CA GLY A 157 -6.38 -5.24 -21.43
C GLY A 157 -5.74 -6.58 -21.08
N PHE A 158 -5.63 -6.94 -19.80
CA PHE A 158 -5.01 -8.20 -19.39
C PHE A 158 -6.04 -9.31 -19.20
N TRP A 159 -5.67 -10.51 -19.62
CA TRP A 159 -6.35 -11.77 -19.29
C TRP A 159 -5.63 -12.43 -18.11
N HIS A 160 -6.16 -13.55 -17.64
CA HIS A 160 -5.52 -14.31 -16.58
C HIS A 160 -4.21 -14.99 -17.03
N GLU A 161 -3.30 -15.14 -16.07
CA GLU A 161 -1.98 -15.77 -16.31
C GLU A 161 -2.11 -17.27 -16.61
N GLN A 162 -3.03 -17.99 -15.93
CA GLN A 162 -3.29 -19.40 -16.22
C GLN A 162 -4.06 -19.63 -17.51
N SER A 163 -4.34 -18.60 -18.31
CA SER A 163 -4.99 -18.71 -19.61
C SER A 163 -3.99 -18.57 -20.77
N ARG A 164 -2.70 -18.40 -20.47
CA ARG A 164 -1.62 -18.34 -21.47
C ARG A 164 -1.52 -19.61 -22.32
N SER A 165 -1.07 -19.44 -23.55
CA SER A 165 -0.81 -20.53 -24.51
C SER A 165 0.25 -21.53 -24.03
N ASP A 166 1.23 -21.06 -23.26
CA ASP A 166 2.35 -21.85 -22.73
C ASP A 166 2.11 -22.39 -21.31
N ARG A 167 0.93 -22.16 -20.71
CA ARG A 167 0.66 -22.50 -19.30
C ARG A 167 0.92 -23.97 -18.96
N ASP A 168 0.66 -24.87 -19.91
CA ASP A 168 0.70 -26.32 -19.68
C ASP A 168 2.16 -26.79 -19.52
N ASP A 169 3.15 -25.93 -19.76
CA ASP A 169 4.55 -26.13 -19.40
C ASP A 169 4.82 -25.87 -17.91
N TYR A 170 3.98 -25.08 -17.24
CA TYR A 170 4.18 -24.58 -15.88
C TYR A 170 3.20 -25.16 -14.86
N VAL A 171 1.97 -25.45 -15.27
CA VAL A 171 0.89 -25.98 -14.43
C VAL A 171 0.21 -27.18 -15.08
N THR A 172 -0.50 -27.95 -14.27
CA THR A 172 -1.37 -29.04 -14.70
C THR A 172 -2.80 -28.72 -14.27
N ILE A 173 -3.73 -28.74 -15.22
CA ILE A 173 -5.16 -28.55 -14.97
C ILE A 173 -5.79 -29.90 -14.61
N MET A 174 -6.35 -29.99 -13.42
CA MET A 174 -7.00 -31.18 -12.88
C MET A 174 -8.48 -31.21 -13.28
N TRP A 175 -8.73 -31.50 -14.57
CA TRP A 175 -10.06 -31.40 -15.18
C TRP A 175 -11.19 -32.17 -14.48
N ASP A 176 -10.86 -33.26 -13.79
CA ASP A 176 -11.80 -34.08 -13.02
C ASP A 176 -12.25 -33.39 -11.71
N GLN A 177 -11.42 -32.49 -11.17
CA GLN A 177 -11.69 -31.72 -9.95
C GLN A 177 -12.46 -30.43 -10.18
N ILE A 178 -12.59 -29.97 -11.44
CA ILE A 178 -13.31 -28.74 -11.80
C ILE A 178 -14.81 -29.03 -11.89
N GLN A 179 -15.65 -28.12 -11.39
CA GLN A 179 -17.10 -28.17 -11.59
C GLN A 179 -17.45 -28.28 -13.08
N GLU A 180 -18.49 -29.04 -13.42
CA GLU A 180 -18.71 -29.45 -14.81
C GLU A 180 -18.99 -28.26 -15.74
N ASP A 181 -19.77 -27.29 -15.25
CA ASP A 181 -20.15 -26.09 -16.01
C ASP A 181 -18.99 -25.07 -16.10
N ASP A 182 -18.00 -25.15 -15.21
CA ASP A 182 -16.88 -24.18 -15.10
C ASP A 182 -15.61 -24.58 -15.86
N LYS A 183 -15.59 -25.73 -16.55
CA LYS A 183 -14.40 -26.17 -17.31
C LYS A 183 -13.94 -25.13 -18.33
N HIS A 184 -14.86 -24.35 -18.87
CA HIS A 184 -14.55 -23.32 -19.85
C HIS A 184 -13.68 -22.17 -19.29
N ASN A 185 -13.68 -21.96 -17.96
CA ASN A 185 -12.82 -20.99 -17.26
C ASN A 185 -11.33 -21.40 -17.25
N PHE A 186 -11.03 -22.60 -17.71
CA PHE A 186 -9.68 -23.12 -17.85
C PHE A 186 -9.29 -23.29 -19.30
N ASN A 187 -9.94 -22.63 -20.26
CA ASN A 187 -9.46 -22.62 -21.64
C ASN A 187 -8.14 -21.83 -21.74
N SER A 188 -7.23 -22.26 -22.61
CA SER A 188 -6.04 -21.47 -22.97
C SER A 188 -6.30 -20.73 -24.26
N TYR A 189 -5.63 -19.58 -24.44
CA TYR A 189 -5.73 -18.77 -25.65
C TYR A 189 -4.36 -18.65 -26.31
N ASP A 190 -4.38 -18.54 -27.64
CA ASP A 190 -3.15 -18.31 -28.40
C ASP A 190 -2.59 -16.89 -28.18
N GLU A 191 -1.36 -16.67 -28.65
CA GLU A 191 -0.68 -15.38 -28.50
C GLU A 191 -1.36 -14.22 -29.25
N THR A 192 -2.28 -14.48 -30.18
CA THR A 192 -3.03 -13.44 -30.89
C THR A 192 -4.14 -12.84 -30.02
N VAL A 193 -4.61 -13.60 -29.02
CA VAL A 193 -5.63 -13.19 -28.05
C VAL A 193 -5.01 -12.74 -26.74
N SER A 194 -4.04 -13.48 -26.21
CA SER A 194 -3.35 -13.21 -24.95
C SER A 194 -1.83 -13.26 -25.14
N SER A 195 -1.20 -12.09 -25.26
CA SER A 195 0.25 -12.00 -25.46
C SER A 195 1.01 -12.06 -24.15
N SER A 196 2.07 -12.88 -24.13
CA SER A 196 3.06 -12.89 -23.05
C SER A 196 3.87 -11.59 -22.96
N LEU A 197 3.88 -10.76 -24.02
CA LEU A 197 4.73 -9.57 -24.17
C LEU A 197 6.22 -9.87 -23.94
N GLY A 198 6.65 -11.11 -24.22
CA GLY A 198 8.02 -11.58 -23.97
C GLY A 198 8.40 -11.59 -22.48
N VAL A 199 7.43 -11.79 -21.59
CA VAL A 199 7.63 -11.95 -20.14
C VAL A 199 7.40 -13.43 -19.78
N PRO A 200 8.28 -14.04 -18.96
CA PRO A 200 8.10 -15.41 -18.49
C PRO A 200 6.73 -15.64 -17.81
N TYR A 201 6.31 -16.90 -17.70
CA TYR A 201 5.15 -17.27 -16.89
C TYR A 201 5.39 -16.92 -15.43
N ASP A 202 4.40 -16.31 -14.77
CA ASP A 202 4.54 -15.85 -13.40
C ASP A 202 3.51 -16.46 -12.45
N TYR A 203 3.95 -17.39 -11.61
CA TYR A 203 3.14 -18.00 -10.57
C TYR A 203 2.59 -17.00 -9.55
N GLY A 204 3.30 -15.91 -9.29
CA GLY A 204 2.91 -14.88 -8.32
C GLY A 204 2.07 -13.75 -8.90
N SER A 205 1.64 -13.84 -10.17
CA SER A 205 0.84 -12.80 -10.81
C SER A 205 -0.48 -12.60 -10.07
N VAL A 206 -0.90 -11.34 -9.89
CA VAL A 206 -2.23 -11.03 -9.34
C VAL A 206 -3.35 -11.50 -10.28
N MET A 207 -3.03 -11.73 -11.56
CA MET A 207 -3.91 -12.27 -12.59
C MET A 207 -3.92 -13.80 -12.63
N HIS A 208 -3.26 -14.49 -11.69
CA HIS A 208 -3.28 -15.95 -11.64
C HIS A 208 -4.39 -16.46 -10.70
N TYR A 209 -5.09 -17.51 -11.13
CA TYR A 209 -6.03 -18.25 -10.28
C TYR A 209 -5.35 -18.88 -9.05
N SER A 210 -6.11 -19.03 -7.97
CA SER A 210 -5.69 -19.88 -6.86
C SER A 210 -5.70 -21.36 -7.25
N LYS A 211 -5.03 -22.19 -6.46
CA LYS A 211 -5.01 -23.65 -6.67
C LYS A 211 -6.40 -24.32 -6.58
N THR A 212 -7.39 -23.67 -5.95
CA THR A 212 -8.72 -24.24 -5.66
C THR A 212 -9.87 -23.57 -6.43
N SER A 213 -9.59 -22.63 -7.34
CA SER A 213 -10.61 -21.96 -8.14
C SER A 213 -11.53 -22.98 -8.84
N PHE A 214 -12.85 -22.82 -8.73
CA PHE A 214 -13.89 -23.68 -9.33
C PHE A 214 -13.81 -25.17 -8.99
N SER A 215 -13.27 -25.51 -7.82
CA SER A 215 -13.17 -26.91 -7.38
C SER A 215 -14.54 -27.50 -7.01
N LYS A 216 -14.73 -28.80 -7.27
CA LYS A 216 -15.85 -29.61 -6.73
C LYS A 216 -15.76 -29.82 -5.21
N GLY A 217 -14.66 -29.40 -4.57
CA GLY A 217 -14.43 -29.58 -3.15
C GLY A 217 -13.13 -28.92 -2.69
N SER A 218 -12.36 -29.59 -1.84
CA SER A 218 -11.10 -29.05 -1.30
C SER A 218 -9.84 -29.44 -2.08
N LYS A 219 -9.98 -30.24 -3.15
CA LYS A 219 -8.85 -30.66 -3.98
C LYS A 219 -8.47 -29.56 -4.97
N PRO A 220 -7.17 -29.40 -5.30
CA PRO A 220 -6.75 -28.39 -6.23
C PRO A 220 -7.21 -28.68 -7.66
N THR A 221 -7.64 -27.64 -8.37
CA THR A 221 -7.93 -27.63 -9.81
C THR A 221 -6.69 -27.27 -10.63
N ILE A 222 -5.75 -26.52 -10.04
CA ILE A 222 -4.46 -26.19 -10.64
C ILE A 222 -3.35 -26.73 -9.75
N VAL A 223 -2.47 -27.54 -10.32
CA VAL A 223 -1.26 -28.05 -9.66
C VAL A 223 -0.04 -27.53 -10.40
N THR A 224 0.82 -26.78 -9.73
CA THR A 224 2.09 -26.31 -10.31
C THR A 224 3.03 -27.49 -10.55
N LYS A 225 3.72 -27.51 -11.69
CA LYS A 225 4.71 -28.58 -11.97
C LYS A 225 5.90 -28.55 -11.03
N ILE A 226 6.24 -27.35 -10.54
CA ILE A 226 7.22 -27.11 -9.49
C ILE A 226 6.43 -26.93 -8.18
N PRO A 227 6.50 -27.89 -7.24
CA PRO A 227 5.65 -27.90 -6.04
C PRO A 227 5.79 -26.66 -5.14
N GLU A 228 6.96 -26.03 -5.14
CA GLU A 228 7.27 -24.84 -4.33
C GLU A 228 6.37 -23.65 -4.66
N PHE A 229 5.79 -23.60 -5.86
CA PHE A 229 4.89 -22.51 -6.29
C PHE A 229 3.41 -22.80 -6.03
N LEU A 230 3.04 -23.97 -5.47
CA LEU A 230 1.65 -24.36 -5.30
C LEU A 230 0.87 -23.40 -4.37
N ASP A 231 1.54 -22.86 -3.36
CA ASP A 231 0.98 -21.89 -2.42
C ASP A 231 1.33 -20.43 -2.78
N VAL A 232 1.97 -20.22 -3.93
CA VAL A 232 2.30 -18.89 -4.48
C VAL A 232 1.20 -18.41 -5.42
N ILE A 233 0.61 -19.32 -6.21
CA ILE A 233 -0.48 -19.00 -7.14
C ILE A 233 -1.73 -18.50 -6.42
N GLY A 234 -2.39 -17.49 -6.99
CA GLY A 234 -3.59 -16.89 -6.41
C GLY A 234 -3.33 -15.84 -5.34
N GLN A 235 -2.11 -15.28 -5.24
CA GLN A 235 -1.85 -14.18 -4.32
C GLN A 235 -2.73 -12.95 -4.66
N ARG A 236 -3.21 -12.25 -3.63
CA ARG A 236 -4.07 -11.05 -3.72
C ARG A 236 -3.55 -9.88 -2.89
N MET A 237 -2.22 -9.77 -2.76
CA MET A 237 -1.59 -8.68 -2.02
C MET A 237 -1.56 -7.42 -2.88
N GLU A 238 -0.91 -7.52 -4.04
CA GLU A 238 -0.68 -6.43 -4.99
C GLU A 238 -0.24 -7.01 -6.35
N PHE A 239 -0.18 -6.21 -7.41
CA PHE A 239 0.57 -6.58 -8.62
C PHE A 239 2.06 -6.77 -8.33
N ASN A 240 2.64 -7.75 -9.02
CA ASN A 240 4.06 -8.07 -8.90
C ASN A 240 4.91 -7.46 -10.04
N ASP A 241 6.21 -7.75 -10.04
CA ASP A 241 7.15 -7.18 -11.02
C ASP A 241 6.82 -7.57 -12.47
N SER A 242 6.32 -8.78 -12.72
CA SER A 242 5.95 -9.21 -14.08
C SER A 242 4.66 -8.58 -14.56
N ASP A 243 3.67 -8.43 -13.68
CA ASP A 243 2.42 -7.71 -13.97
C ASP A 243 2.74 -6.27 -14.39
N LEU A 244 3.59 -5.60 -13.62
CA LEU A 244 4.08 -4.25 -13.90
C LEU A 244 4.89 -4.18 -15.18
N LEU A 245 5.79 -5.13 -15.43
CA LEU A 245 6.60 -5.18 -16.63
C LEU A 245 5.73 -5.32 -17.88
N LYS A 246 4.72 -6.21 -17.84
CA LYS A 246 3.76 -6.40 -18.93
C LYS A 246 2.95 -5.11 -19.17
N LEU A 247 2.40 -4.51 -18.12
CA LEU A 247 1.62 -3.27 -18.22
C LEU A 247 2.46 -2.10 -18.75
N ASN A 248 3.68 -1.91 -18.23
CA ASN A 248 4.58 -0.86 -18.66
C ASN A 248 5.06 -1.07 -20.11
N ARG A 249 5.30 -2.30 -20.56
CA ARG A 249 5.57 -2.61 -21.98
C ARG A 249 4.36 -2.31 -22.86
N LEU A 250 3.15 -2.68 -22.43
CA LEU A 250 1.93 -2.48 -23.20
C LEU A 250 1.64 -0.99 -23.44
N TYR A 251 1.91 -0.13 -22.46
CA TYR A 251 1.66 1.31 -22.50
C TYR A 251 2.92 2.16 -22.76
N ASN A 252 4.06 1.55 -23.07
CA ASN A 252 5.35 2.21 -23.30
C ASN A 252 5.75 3.18 -22.17
N CYS A 253 5.52 2.77 -20.91
CA CYS A 253 5.85 3.58 -19.75
C CYS A 253 7.37 3.69 -19.57
N THR A 254 7.90 4.90 -19.56
CA THR A 254 9.32 5.18 -19.28
C THR A 254 9.57 5.63 -17.84
N THR A 255 8.55 6.19 -17.19
CA THR A 255 8.60 6.70 -15.81
C THR A 255 7.24 6.49 -15.16
N ALA A 256 7.22 6.21 -13.87
CA ALA A 256 5.97 6.23 -13.12
C ALA A 256 5.49 7.66 -12.81
N SER A 257 4.20 7.81 -12.58
CA SER A 257 3.55 9.12 -12.42
C SER A 257 3.98 9.86 -11.15
N THR A 258 4.11 9.16 -10.02
CA THR A 258 4.42 9.73 -8.69
C THR A 258 5.75 9.27 -8.11
N PHE A 259 6.49 8.38 -8.78
CA PHE A 259 7.84 8.02 -8.35
C PHE A 259 8.83 9.15 -8.63
N LEU A 260 9.71 9.47 -7.67
CA LEU A 260 10.79 10.45 -7.88
C LEU A 260 12.17 9.81 -7.87
N ASP A 261 12.49 9.00 -6.85
CA ASP A 261 13.81 8.38 -6.72
C ASP A 261 13.80 7.19 -5.75
N SER A 262 14.69 6.23 -5.98
CA SER A 262 15.12 5.23 -5.01
C SER A 262 16.65 5.17 -5.01
N CYS A 263 17.26 5.09 -3.83
CA CYS A 263 18.71 5.06 -3.67
C CYS A 263 19.13 4.20 -2.48
N HIS A 264 19.66 3.02 -2.81
CA HIS A 264 20.22 2.01 -1.90
C HIS A 264 21.76 1.97 -1.97
N PHE A 265 22.39 2.95 -2.64
CA PHE A 265 23.86 3.16 -2.70
C PHE A 265 24.73 2.02 -3.24
N GLU A 266 24.17 1.00 -3.86
CA GLU A 266 24.95 -0.14 -4.39
C GLU A 266 25.83 0.24 -5.59
N GLU A 267 25.50 1.32 -6.29
CA GLU A 267 26.30 1.87 -7.40
C GLU A 267 27.26 2.98 -6.93
N PRO A 268 28.49 3.06 -7.49
CA PRO A 268 29.47 4.09 -7.13
C PRO A 268 29.03 5.53 -7.42
N ASN A 269 28.08 5.72 -8.34
CA ASN A 269 27.54 7.05 -8.68
C ASN A 269 26.57 7.59 -7.60
N ILE A 270 26.25 6.80 -6.56
CA ILE A 270 25.35 7.15 -5.45
C ILE A 270 24.06 7.82 -5.93
N CYS A 271 23.46 7.29 -7.00
CA CYS A 271 22.21 7.79 -7.58
C CYS A 271 22.28 9.26 -8.05
N GLY A 272 23.49 9.78 -8.28
CA GLY A 272 23.73 11.19 -8.61
C GLY A 272 23.60 12.14 -7.42
N MET A 273 23.58 11.64 -6.19
CA MET A 273 23.69 12.47 -4.99
C MET A 273 25.04 13.18 -4.96
N ILE A 274 25.05 14.39 -4.39
CA ILE A 274 26.25 15.23 -4.30
C ILE A 274 26.55 15.59 -2.85
N GLN A 275 27.83 15.78 -2.54
CA GLN A 275 28.24 16.38 -1.28
C GLN A 275 27.95 17.88 -1.33
N GLY A 276 27.33 18.42 -0.29
CA GLY A 276 27.09 19.86 -0.21
C GLY A 276 28.34 20.67 0.14
N ASP A 277 28.36 21.92 -0.33
CA ASP A 277 29.32 22.94 0.06
C ASP A 277 28.98 23.52 1.45
N GLY A 278 30.00 23.97 2.19
CA GLY A 278 29.82 24.68 3.47
C GLY A 278 29.90 23.82 4.74
N GLY A 279 30.08 22.50 4.62
CA GLY A 279 30.42 21.62 5.75
C GLY A 279 31.93 21.44 5.91
N ASN A 280 32.39 21.21 7.14
CA ASN A 280 33.79 20.87 7.45
C ASN A 280 34.03 19.35 7.48
N ALA A 281 33.00 18.55 7.22
CA ALA A 281 33.08 17.10 7.08
C ALA A 281 32.29 16.63 5.84
N LYS A 282 32.43 15.35 5.50
CA LYS A 282 31.81 14.72 4.33
C LYS A 282 31.12 13.41 4.71
N TRP A 283 30.09 13.06 3.96
CA TRP A 283 29.53 11.70 3.98
C TRP A 283 30.43 10.77 3.17
N ALA A 284 30.67 9.56 3.64
CA ALA A 284 31.45 8.55 2.95
C ALA A 284 30.56 7.35 2.60
N ARG A 285 30.68 6.84 1.37
CA ARG A 285 30.08 5.57 0.98
C ARG A 285 30.94 4.43 1.51
N VAL A 286 30.39 3.59 2.38
CA VAL A 286 31.14 2.55 3.11
C VAL A 286 30.31 1.27 3.17
N GLN A 287 30.99 0.13 3.41
CA GLN A 287 30.34 -1.19 3.56
C GLN A 287 30.10 -1.54 5.03
N MET A 288 30.94 -1.01 5.92
CA MET A 288 30.89 -1.25 7.36
C MET A 288 31.56 -0.10 8.09
N VAL A 289 31.21 0.09 9.36
CA VAL A 289 31.84 1.08 10.24
C VAL A 289 32.14 0.45 11.61
N GLU A 290 33.30 0.78 12.17
CA GLU A 290 33.65 0.43 13.54
C GLU A 290 32.66 1.10 14.52
N GLY A 291 32.11 0.33 15.47
CA GLY A 291 31.00 0.78 16.32
C GLY A 291 29.61 0.69 15.69
N GLY A 292 29.53 0.26 14.42
CA GLY A 292 28.29 -0.04 13.70
C GLY A 292 27.83 1.08 12.76
N PRO A 293 27.00 0.74 11.75
CA PRO A 293 26.53 -0.62 11.46
C PRO A 293 27.61 -1.49 10.78
N GLN A 294 27.55 -2.81 11.01
CA GLN A 294 28.49 -3.78 10.41
C GLN A 294 28.12 -4.13 8.97
N THR A 295 26.90 -3.83 8.57
CA THR A 295 26.33 -4.07 7.24
C THR A 295 25.45 -2.89 6.85
N ASP A 296 25.19 -2.74 5.56
CA ASP A 296 24.07 -1.98 5.02
C ASP A 296 22.71 -2.49 5.55
N TYR A 297 21.64 -1.74 5.25
CA TYR A 297 20.27 -2.18 5.46
C TYR A 297 19.70 -2.87 4.23
N THR A 298 20.13 -2.52 3.01
CA THR A 298 19.68 -3.13 1.74
C THR A 298 19.72 -4.66 1.81
N ASN A 299 20.88 -5.22 2.16
CA ASN A 299 21.14 -6.66 2.17
C ASN A 299 21.27 -7.26 3.58
N LEU A 300 21.53 -6.44 4.61
CA LEU A 300 21.80 -6.89 5.99
C LEU A 300 22.85 -8.01 6.07
N GLY A 301 23.86 -7.96 5.21
CA GLY A 301 24.93 -8.96 5.17
C GLY A 301 24.51 -10.36 4.68
N GLN A 302 23.33 -10.52 4.05
CA GLN A 302 22.96 -11.77 3.38
C GLN A 302 23.95 -12.16 2.27
N CYS A 303 24.66 -11.19 1.71
CA CYS A 303 25.72 -11.41 0.74
C CYS A 303 27.04 -10.78 1.28
N GLN A 304 28.09 -11.60 1.42
CA GLN A 304 29.36 -11.14 1.98
C GLN A 304 30.08 -10.18 1.02
N GLY A 305 30.57 -9.05 1.54
CA GLY A 305 31.38 -8.09 0.78
C GLY A 305 30.61 -7.25 -0.24
N VAL A 306 29.28 -7.28 -0.18
CA VAL A 306 28.34 -6.45 -0.96
C VAL A 306 27.43 -5.70 0.01
N GLY A 307 26.82 -4.61 -0.45
CA GLY A 307 26.09 -3.69 0.42
C GLY A 307 26.89 -2.42 0.70
N PHE A 308 26.29 -1.26 0.45
CA PHE A 308 26.88 0.04 0.78
C PHE A 308 25.85 0.97 1.38
N PHE A 309 26.32 1.85 2.27
CA PHE A 309 25.51 2.92 2.84
C PHE A 309 26.32 4.20 2.95
N MET A 310 25.65 5.33 3.15
CA MET A 310 26.31 6.60 3.40
C MET A 310 26.53 6.81 4.90
N HIS A 311 27.74 7.17 5.29
CA HIS A 311 28.12 7.38 6.69
C HIS A 311 28.77 8.75 6.90
N PHE A 312 28.30 9.47 7.91
CA PHE A 312 28.95 10.67 8.44
C PHE A 312 29.58 10.33 9.79
N SER A 313 30.91 10.22 9.80
CA SER A 313 31.68 9.96 11.03
C SER A 313 31.68 11.19 11.93
N THR A 314 31.23 11.00 13.17
CA THR A 314 31.34 11.95 14.28
C THR A 314 32.36 11.48 15.32
N ALA A 315 33.10 10.39 15.09
CA ALA A 315 34.10 9.87 16.04
C ALA A 315 35.24 10.87 16.30
N THR A 316 35.58 11.65 15.29
CA THR A 316 36.56 12.76 15.35
C THR A 316 35.86 14.10 15.06
N GLY A 317 36.61 15.20 15.12
CA GLY A 317 36.07 16.54 14.86
C GLY A 317 35.55 17.27 16.09
N THR A 318 35.04 18.49 15.88
CA THR A 318 34.55 19.39 16.93
C THR A 318 33.02 19.44 16.99
N GLN A 319 32.48 19.91 18.11
CA GLN A 319 31.04 20.11 18.23
C GLN A 319 30.56 21.08 17.15
N GLY A 320 29.49 20.72 16.45
CA GLY A 320 28.90 21.55 15.41
C GLY A 320 29.48 21.31 14.04
N ASP A 321 30.42 20.38 13.89
CA ASP A 321 30.88 19.90 12.58
C ASP A 321 29.70 19.35 11.77
N LYS A 322 29.72 19.61 10.46
CA LYS A 322 28.60 19.33 9.57
C LYS A 322 29.04 18.64 8.29
N ALA A 323 28.21 17.70 7.84
CA ALA A 323 28.31 17.08 6.53
C ALA A 323 26.96 17.17 5.81
N TYR A 324 26.99 17.50 4.52
CA TYR A 324 25.82 17.66 3.67
C TYR A 324 25.82 16.62 2.56
N LEU A 325 24.75 15.84 2.44
CA LEU A 325 24.47 14.98 1.28
C LEU A 325 23.18 15.48 0.63
N GLN A 326 23.22 15.75 -0.68
CA GLN A 326 22.08 16.31 -1.40
C GLN A 326 21.67 15.38 -2.53
N SER A 327 20.37 15.19 -2.71
CA SER A 327 19.82 14.48 -3.87
C SER A 327 20.17 15.19 -5.18
N ARG A 328 19.97 14.52 -6.31
CA ARG A 328 19.83 15.20 -7.61
C ARG A 328 18.63 16.16 -7.61
N LEU A 329 18.50 16.95 -8.66
CA LEU A 329 17.36 17.84 -8.82
C LEU A 329 16.09 17.04 -9.17
N PHE A 330 15.00 17.31 -8.46
CA PHE A 330 13.67 16.75 -8.71
C PHE A 330 12.72 17.81 -9.24
N HIS A 331 11.74 17.37 -10.02
CA HIS A 331 10.70 18.21 -10.64
C HIS A 331 9.33 17.66 -10.23
N PRO A 332 8.79 18.10 -9.08
CA PRO A 332 7.55 17.55 -8.57
C PRO A 332 6.35 17.91 -9.46
N LYS A 333 5.39 16.99 -9.58
CA LYS A 333 4.11 17.19 -10.30
C LYS A 333 2.95 17.47 -9.36
N ARG A 334 3.08 17.10 -8.09
CA ARG A 334 2.13 17.26 -6.98
C ARG A 334 2.83 17.99 -5.84
N ARG A 335 2.04 18.63 -4.99
CA ARG A 335 2.51 19.40 -3.82
C ARG A 335 2.72 18.58 -2.55
N SER A 336 2.74 17.25 -2.64
CA SER A 336 2.90 16.39 -1.47
C SER A 336 3.82 15.24 -1.83
N GLN A 337 4.88 15.07 -1.05
CA GLN A 337 5.82 13.98 -1.19
C GLN A 337 6.06 13.29 0.15
N CYS A 338 6.43 12.01 0.08
CA CYS A 338 6.90 11.25 1.20
C CYS A 338 8.35 10.84 0.95
N LEU A 339 9.25 11.40 1.74
CA LEU A 339 10.63 10.94 1.84
C LEU A 339 10.69 9.84 2.90
N GLN A 340 11.27 8.71 2.57
CA GLN A 340 11.55 7.64 3.53
C GLN A 340 13.00 7.18 3.41
N PHE A 341 13.58 6.76 4.52
CA PHE A 341 14.95 6.26 4.57
C PHE A 341 15.19 5.50 5.87
N TYR A 342 16.19 4.63 5.85
CA TYR A 342 16.72 4.02 7.07
C TYR A 342 17.88 4.84 7.59
N HIS A 343 17.88 5.07 8.91
CA HIS A 343 18.91 5.81 9.61
C HIS A 343 19.45 5.01 10.79
N TYR A 344 20.77 4.95 10.92
CA TYR A 344 21.46 4.29 12.03
C TYR A 344 22.29 5.32 12.79
N ASN A 345 22.20 5.32 14.13
CA ASN A 345 23.06 6.13 14.99
C ASN A 345 23.95 5.25 15.88
N SER A 346 25.26 5.29 15.62
CA SER A 346 26.33 4.73 16.47
C SER A 346 27.21 5.83 17.10
N GLY A 347 26.85 7.09 16.87
CA GLY A 347 27.60 8.26 17.32
C GLY A 347 27.23 8.73 18.73
N GLY A 348 27.34 10.04 18.95
CA GLY A 348 26.92 10.68 20.19
C GLY A 348 25.39 10.72 20.29
N VAL A 349 24.86 10.59 21.50
CA VAL A 349 23.40 10.67 21.76
C VAL A 349 22.77 12.01 21.35
N ASP A 350 23.60 13.06 21.22
CA ASP A 350 23.19 14.40 20.82
C ASP A 350 23.65 14.79 19.40
N ASP A 351 24.21 13.85 18.63
CA ASP A 351 24.35 13.97 17.19
C ASP A 351 22.97 14.13 16.53
N GLN A 352 22.91 14.86 15.43
CA GLN A 352 21.65 15.25 14.80
C GLN A 352 21.69 15.00 13.31
N LEU A 353 20.63 14.42 12.78
CA LEU A 353 20.32 14.43 11.35
C LEU A 353 19.23 15.48 11.10
N LYS A 354 19.44 16.36 10.14
CA LYS A 354 18.45 17.35 9.72
C LYS A 354 18.13 17.16 8.25
N ILE A 355 16.83 17.19 7.96
CA ILE A 355 16.29 17.07 6.62
C ILE A 355 15.83 18.45 6.18
N TRP A 356 16.43 18.92 5.09
CA TRP A 356 16.08 20.17 4.45
C TRP A 356 15.60 19.92 3.03
N VAL A 357 14.86 20.89 2.51
CA VAL A 357 14.59 21.03 1.09
C VAL A 357 15.32 22.28 0.61
N ARG A 358 15.98 22.19 -0.54
CA ARG A 358 16.50 23.34 -1.29
C ARG A 358 15.61 23.57 -2.52
N GLU A 359 14.76 24.60 -2.47
CA GLU A 359 13.78 24.94 -3.52
C GLU A 359 14.34 26.02 -4.44
N TYR A 360 14.24 25.83 -5.76
CA TYR A 360 14.81 26.76 -6.74
C TYR A 360 13.70 27.47 -7.52
N THR A 361 13.45 28.73 -7.18
CA THR A 361 12.46 29.58 -7.84
C THR A 361 13.13 30.60 -8.77
N ALA A 362 12.34 31.40 -9.49
CA ALA A 362 12.86 32.50 -10.30
C ALA A 362 13.56 33.57 -9.43
N GLU A 363 13.05 33.82 -8.22
CA GLU A 363 13.59 34.78 -7.25
C GLU A 363 14.84 34.23 -6.55
N ASN A 364 14.90 32.90 -6.37
CA ASN A 364 16.01 32.21 -5.70
C ASN A 364 16.67 31.19 -6.63
N PRO A 365 17.38 31.60 -7.70
CA PRO A 365 17.97 30.69 -8.67
C PRO A 365 19.11 29.84 -8.09
N LYS A 366 19.71 30.27 -6.97
CA LYS A 366 20.71 29.49 -6.21
C LYS A 366 20.09 28.49 -5.22
N GLY A 367 18.77 28.53 -5.06
CA GLY A 367 17.99 27.70 -4.17
C GLY A 367 17.89 28.26 -2.75
N ALA A 368 16.68 28.29 -2.19
CA ALA A 368 16.41 28.64 -0.80
C ALA A 368 16.31 27.36 0.05
N LEU A 369 17.00 27.34 1.20
CA LEU A 369 16.94 26.20 2.13
C LEU A 369 15.79 26.37 3.13
N ARG A 370 14.99 25.32 3.29
CA ARG A 370 13.92 25.21 4.29
C ARG A 370 14.12 23.96 5.13
N LEU A 371 14.22 24.12 6.44
CA LEU A 371 14.31 22.99 7.36
C LEU A 371 12.95 22.32 7.44
N ILE A 372 12.89 21.02 7.18
CA ILE A 372 11.65 20.25 7.28
C ILE A 372 11.60 19.52 8.61
N GLN A 373 12.66 18.77 8.93
CA GLN A 373 12.67 17.95 10.13
C GLN A 373 14.05 17.88 10.75
N LYS A 374 14.07 17.82 12.07
CA LYS A 374 15.25 17.53 12.87
C LYS A 374 15.05 16.21 13.59
N ILE A 375 15.97 15.29 13.37
CA ILE A 375 16.04 13.98 14.01
C ILE A 375 17.20 14.03 15.00
N SER A 376 16.87 13.94 16.29
CA SER A 376 17.83 13.93 17.39
C SER A 376 17.36 12.95 18.46
N GLY A 377 18.29 12.19 19.03
CA GLY A 377 17.93 11.03 19.86
C GLY A 377 17.44 9.84 19.02
N GLY A 378 16.84 8.86 19.67
CA GLY A 378 16.43 7.59 19.07
C GLY A 378 17.20 6.39 19.62
N LEU A 379 16.86 5.20 19.14
CA LEU A 379 17.57 3.98 19.52
C LEU A 379 18.93 3.96 18.85
N GLN A 380 20.00 3.95 19.64
CA GLN A 380 21.35 3.77 19.11
C GLN A 380 21.59 2.30 18.81
N GLY A 381 22.40 2.02 17.79
CA GLY A 381 22.80 0.65 17.46
C GLY A 381 21.76 -0.13 16.63
N SER A 382 20.82 0.54 15.97
CA SER A 382 19.76 -0.08 15.16
C SER A 382 19.43 0.78 13.94
N TRP A 383 19.17 0.15 12.79
CA TRP A 383 18.63 0.80 11.60
C TRP A 383 17.17 1.13 11.85
N GLU A 384 16.76 2.40 11.82
CA GLU A 384 15.38 2.86 12.06
C GLU A 384 14.80 3.51 10.80
N LEU A 385 13.56 3.12 10.44
CA LEU A 385 12.82 3.70 9.33
C LEU A 385 12.23 5.06 9.73
N TYR A 386 12.44 6.07 8.89
CA TYR A 386 11.83 7.39 9.03
C TYR A 386 10.97 7.72 7.83
N HIS A 387 9.87 8.43 8.07
CA HIS A 387 9.02 9.05 7.07
C HIS A 387 8.99 10.57 7.31
N VAL A 388 9.20 11.35 6.26
CA VAL A 388 9.24 12.81 6.29
C VAL A 388 8.31 13.34 5.20
N THR A 389 7.22 13.98 5.62
CA THR A 389 6.29 14.64 4.70
C THR A 389 6.93 15.90 4.15
N LEU A 390 6.98 16.02 2.82
CA LEU A 390 7.41 17.23 2.11
C LEU A 390 6.21 17.83 1.36
N ASP A 391 6.25 19.15 1.19
CA ASP A 391 5.19 19.95 0.57
C ASP A 391 5.76 20.90 -0.50
N VAL A 392 6.54 20.35 -1.43
CA VAL A 392 7.34 21.13 -2.38
C VAL A 392 6.64 21.21 -3.74
N SER A 393 6.61 22.40 -4.35
CA SER A 393 5.97 22.62 -5.66
C SER A 393 6.97 22.95 -6.76
N ASP A 394 8.06 23.63 -6.43
CA ASP A 394 9.11 23.98 -7.38
C ASP A 394 10.16 22.87 -7.48
N LYS A 395 11.04 22.98 -8.49
CA LYS A 395 12.18 22.06 -8.60
C LYS A 395 13.05 22.15 -7.34
N PHE A 396 13.48 21.01 -6.80
CA PHE A 396 14.13 20.97 -5.49
C PHE A 396 15.19 19.88 -5.35
N ARG A 397 16.00 19.98 -4.29
CA ARG A 397 16.83 18.89 -3.75
C ARG A 397 16.43 18.59 -2.31
N VAL A 398 16.47 17.32 -1.93
CA VAL A 398 16.50 16.91 -0.53
C VAL A 398 17.94 17.04 -0.02
N VAL A 399 18.13 17.58 1.17
CA VAL A 399 19.45 17.77 1.79
C VAL A 399 19.46 17.14 3.17
N PHE A 400 20.34 16.16 3.34
CA PHE A 400 20.65 15.49 4.59
C PHE A 400 21.86 16.18 5.23
N GLU A 401 21.62 16.94 6.30
CA GLU A 401 22.66 17.59 7.11
C GLU A 401 22.91 16.76 8.38
N GLY A 402 24.05 16.07 8.44
CA GLY A 402 24.55 15.47 9.68
C GLY A 402 25.30 16.52 10.51
N VAL A 403 25.05 16.56 11.82
CA VAL A 403 25.68 17.51 12.75
C VAL A 403 26.22 16.78 13.98
N LYS A 404 27.52 16.95 14.26
CA LYS A 404 28.18 16.41 15.44
C LYS A 404 27.76 17.15 16.71
N GLY A 405 27.32 16.39 17.72
CA GLY A 405 26.98 16.82 19.05
C GLY A 405 28.19 17.06 19.95
N ARG A 406 27.92 17.35 21.23
CA ARG A 406 28.93 17.55 22.29
C ARG A 406 29.36 16.23 22.92
N LYS A 407 28.50 15.23 22.94
CA LYS A 407 28.78 13.99 23.67
C LYS A 407 29.83 13.16 22.91
N PRO A 408 30.62 12.34 23.64
CA PRO A 408 31.56 11.44 23.01
C PRO A 408 30.85 10.56 21.99
N SER A 409 31.47 10.43 20.81
CA SER A 409 31.01 9.57 19.73
C SER A 409 32.14 8.59 19.41
N LYS A 410 31.77 7.34 19.13
CA LYS A 410 32.72 6.31 18.69
C LYS A 410 32.60 6.00 17.20
N SER A 411 31.60 6.57 16.52
CA SER A 411 31.26 6.24 15.14
C SER A 411 30.51 7.41 14.49
N GLY A 412 29.21 7.31 14.17
CA GLY A 412 28.49 8.42 13.55
C GLY A 412 27.04 8.13 13.15
N LEU A 413 26.62 8.79 12.07
CA LEU A 413 25.27 8.68 11.51
C LEU A 413 25.34 7.99 10.15
N SER A 414 24.46 7.02 9.89
CA SER A 414 24.37 6.33 8.61
C SER A 414 22.98 6.43 7.97
N LEU A 415 22.93 6.44 6.65
CA LEU A 415 21.74 6.51 5.82
C LEU A 415 21.75 5.41 4.77
N ASP A 416 20.60 4.78 4.56
CA ASP A 416 20.41 3.75 3.53
C ASP A 416 18.95 3.68 3.05
N ASP A 417 18.71 2.99 1.93
CA ASP A 417 17.38 2.72 1.35
C ASP A 417 16.47 3.97 1.27
N ILE A 418 17.03 5.05 0.71
CA ILE A 418 16.31 6.32 0.53
C ILE A 418 15.29 6.16 -0.60
N ASN A 419 14.01 6.39 -0.33
CA ASN A 419 12.97 6.44 -1.35
C ASN A 419 12.20 7.75 -1.27
N LEU A 420 11.86 8.31 -2.42
CA LEU A 420 11.08 9.54 -2.53
C LEU A 420 9.96 9.34 -3.56
N SER A 421 8.73 9.60 -3.14
CA SER A 421 7.55 9.53 -3.98
C SER A 421 6.60 10.69 -3.69
N GLU A 422 5.82 11.09 -4.68
CA GLU A 422 4.76 12.10 -4.58
C GLU A 422 3.47 11.50 -4.01
N THR A 423 3.60 10.85 -2.86
CA THR A 423 2.54 10.19 -2.10
C THR A 423 2.46 10.78 -0.70
N LYS A 424 1.36 10.53 0.00
CA LYS A 424 1.28 10.83 1.44
C LYS A 424 2.15 9.85 2.22
N CYS A 425 2.80 10.33 3.28
CA CYS A 425 3.43 9.44 4.25
C CYS A 425 2.39 8.74 5.13
N PRO A 426 2.68 7.51 5.61
CA PRO A 426 1.89 6.90 6.67
C PRO A 426 1.95 7.77 7.93
N GLN A 427 0.86 7.83 8.68
CA GLN A 427 0.77 8.66 9.88
C GLN A 427 1.61 8.10 11.04
N TYR A 428 1.70 6.77 11.14
CA TYR A 428 2.48 6.08 12.17
C TYR A 428 3.21 4.85 11.60
N THR A 429 4.29 4.48 12.28
CA THR A 429 5.04 3.26 12.01
C THR A 429 5.08 2.44 13.29
N TRP A 430 4.56 1.22 13.24
CA TRP A 430 4.67 0.23 14.31
C TRP A 430 5.66 -0.85 13.90
N ARG A 431 6.88 -0.75 14.43
CA ARG A 431 7.90 -1.77 14.26
C ARG A 431 7.85 -2.78 15.39
N ILE A 432 7.76 -4.05 15.04
CA ILE A 432 7.87 -5.17 15.97
C ILE A 432 9.26 -5.77 15.81
N ARG A 433 10.09 -5.60 16.84
CA ARG A 433 11.46 -6.14 16.85
C ARG A 433 11.48 -7.61 17.20
N ASN A 434 12.46 -8.34 16.66
CA ASN A 434 12.65 -9.77 16.92
C ASN A 434 11.38 -10.60 16.62
N PHE A 435 10.68 -10.19 15.56
CA PHE A 435 9.48 -10.82 15.05
C PHE A 435 9.70 -12.28 14.69
N THR A 436 10.88 -12.67 14.17
CA THR A 436 11.21 -14.09 13.93
C THR A 436 11.09 -14.94 15.19
N SER A 437 11.62 -14.46 16.33
CA SER A 437 11.49 -15.18 17.60
C SER A 437 10.05 -15.19 18.10
N LEU A 438 9.31 -14.09 17.93
CA LEU A 438 7.91 -14.04 18.32
C LEU A 438 7.07 -15.03 17.49
N LEU A 439 7.32 -15.13 16.19
CA LEU A 439 6.70 -16.10 15.30
C LEU A 439 7.02 -17.55 15.73
N ALA A 440 8.24 -17.82 16.21
CA ALA A 440 8.61 -19.16 16.67
C ALA A 440 8.04 -19.54 18.05
N THR A 441 7.75 -18.57 18.93
CA THR A 441 7.47 -18.83 20.36
C THR A 441 6.05 -18.49 20.81
N THR A 442 5.33 -17.63 20.09
CA THR A 442 3.98 -17.19 20.47
C THR A 442 2.96 -18.27 20.14
N PRO A 443 2.15 -18.79 21.08
CA PRO A 443 1.15 -19.81 20.72
C PRO A 443 0.01 -19.20 19.90
N ALA A 444 -0.64 -20.01 19.05
CA ALA A 444 -1.84 -19.58 18.33
C ALA A 444 -2.95 -19.15 19.32
N GLY A 445 -3.67 -18.08 18.98
CA GLY A 445 -4.64 -17.41 19.85
C GLY A 445 -4.04 -16.43 20.85
N SER A 446 -2.72 -16.28 20.92
CA SER A 446 -2.09 -15.19 21.68
C SER A 446 -2.15 -13.88 20.89
N LYS A 447 -2.47 -12.80 21.61
CA LYS A 447 -2.63 -11.47 21.03
C LYS A 447 -1.56 -10.51 21.54
N THR A 448 -1.01 -9.76 20.61
CA THR A 448 -0.10 -8.63 20.86
C THR A 448 -0.79 -7.35 20.42
N TYR A 449 -0.53 -6.23 21.11
CA TYR A 449 -1.09 -4.93 20.75
C TYR A 449 0.01 -3.94 20.41
N SER A 450 -0.27 -3.06 19.46
CA SER A 450 0.56 -1.89 19.19
C SER A 450 0.52 -0.92 20.38
N PRO A 451 1.42 0.08 20.43
CA PRO A 451 1.16 1.29 21.19
C PRO A 451 -0.17 1.94 20.79
N ARG A 452 -0.71 2.80 21.64
CA ARG A 452 -1.85 3.64 21.27
C ARG A 452 -1.38 4.82 20.43
N PHE A 453 -2.10 5.08 19.35
CA PHE A 453 -1.88 6.20 18.45
C PHE A 453 -3.03 7.20 18.57
N LEU A 454 -2.80 8.45 18.16
CA LEU A 454 -3.78 9.53 18.18
C LEU A 454 -3.83 10.17 16.80
N SER A 455 -4.88 9.88 16.02
CA SER A 455 -5.04 10.35 14.64
C SER A 455 -5.00 11.88 14.53
N PRO A 456 -4.72 12.44 13.34
CA PRO A 456 -4.68 13.89 13.14
C PRO A 456 -5.96 14.63 13.54
N ASP A 457 -7.13 13.98 13.41
CA ASP A 457 -8.42 14.52 13.80
C ASP A 457 -8.83 14.17 15.25
N GLY A 458 -7.96 13.50 16.00
CA GLY A 458 -8.03 13.38 17.46
C GLY A 458 -8.54 12.04 18.00
N TYR A 459 -8.93 11.08 17.18
CA TYR A 459 -9.34 9.74 17.65
C TYR A 459 -8.13 8.93 18.10
N SER A 460 -8.23 8.30 19.26
CA SER A 460 -7.21 7.35 19.70
C SER A 460 -7.53 5.94 19.20
N PHE A 461 -6.51 5.21 18.75
CA PHE A 461 -6.67 3.85 18.23
C PHE A 461 -5.47 2.95 18.56
N GLN A 462 -5.67 1.64 18.40
CA GLN A 462 -4.68 0.60 18.64
C GLN A 462 -4.89 -0.56 17.67
N ILE A 463 -3.81 -1.24 17.29
CA ILE A 463 -3.84 -2.45 16.46
C ILE A 463 -3.63 -3.67 17.35
N GLY A 464 -4.48 -4.68 17.18
CA GLY A 464 -4.33 -6.02 17.73
C GLY A 464 -3.81 -6.98 16.67
N LEU A 465 -2.85 -7.83 17.04
CA LEU A 465 -2.20 -8.78 16.13
C LEU A 465 -2.17 -10.17 16.76
N TYR A 466 -2.58 -11.18 15.99
CA TYR A 466 -2.36 -12.59 16.29
C TYR A 466 -1.27 -13.12 15.37
N ILE A 467 -0.02 -13.10 15.85
CA ILE A 467 1.17 -13.43 15.04
C ILE A 467 1.05 -14.83 14.42
N ASN A 468 0.62 -15.81 15.20
CA ASN A 468 0.44 -17.20 14.76
C ASN A 468 -1.03 -17.58 14.49
N GLY A 469 -1.89 -16.58 14.30
CA GLY A 469 -3.31 -16.75 14.02
C GLY A 469 -4.17 -17.06 15.24
N LEU A 470 -5.46 -17.27 14.98
CA LEU A 470 -6.43 -17.67 15.99
C LEU A 470 -6.27 -19.18 16.28
N LYS A 471 -6.85 -19.66 17.39
CA LYS A 471 -6.76 -21.08 17.78
C LYS A 471 -7.39 -22.03 16.75
N ASP A 472 -8.45 -21.58 16.10
CA ASP A 472 -9.20 -22.28 15.07
C ASP A 472 -8.65 -22.07 13.65
N SER A 473 -7.72 -21.13 13.46
CA SER A 473 -7.06 -20.85 12.17
C SER A 473 -5.56 -20.55 12.40
N PRO A 474 -4.76 -21.55 12.78
CA PRO A 474 -3.32 -21.36 12.99
C PRO A 474 -2.59 -21.10 11.67
N ASN A 475 -1.37 -20.56 11.75
CA ASN A 475 -0.48 -20.29 10.61
C ASN A 475 -0.95 -19.20 9.63
N LYS A 476 -2.01 -18.47 9.98
CA LYS A 476 -2.47 -17.27 9.27
C LYS A 476 -2.47 -16.11 10.26
N MET A 477 -1.64 -15.09 10.03
CA MET A 477 -1.63 -13.93 10.90
C MET A 477 -2.97 -13.21 10.80
N ALA A 478 -3.50 -12.71 11.93
CA ALA A 478 -4.72 -11.89 11.97
C ALA A 478 -4.42 -10.50 12.50
N ILE A 479 -5.14 -9.49 12.01
CA ILE A 479 -4.98 -8.10 12.42
C ILE A 479 -6.34 -7.44 12.67
N TYR A 480 -6.44 -6.65 13.72
CA TYR A 480 -7.67 -5.96 14.12
C TYR A 480 -7.39 -4.52 14.52
N PHE A 481 -8.17 -3.60 13.97
CA PHE A 481 -8.16 -2.20 14.38
C PHE A 481 -9.18 -1.98 15.51
N HIS A 482 -8.77 -1.21 16.52
CA HIS A 482 -9.61 -0.83 17.65
C HIS A 482 -9.56 0.69 17.85
N LEU A 483 -10.71 1.32 18.05
CA LEU A 483 -10.75 2.64 18.69
C LEU A 483 -10.48 2.48 20.20
N THR A 484 -9.74 3.41 20.78
CA THR A 484 -9.41 3.42 22.21
C THR A 484 -9.80 4.75 22.84
N SER A 485 -10.09 4.76 24.14
CA SER A 485 -10.39 6.01 24.83
C SER A 485 -9.17 6.92 24.81
N GLY A 486 -9.34 8.13 24.26
CA GLY A 486 -8.30 9.13 24.10
C GLY A 486 -8.54 10.40 24.92
N PRO A 487 -7.60 11.36 24.85
CA PRO A 487 -7.71 12.64 25.54
C PRO A 487 -8.77 13.58 24.94
N ASN A 488 -9.17 13.35 23.68
CA ASN A 488 -10.06 14.26 22.94
C ASN A 488 -11.51 13.75 22.88
N ASP A 489 -11.81 12.58 23.44
CA ASP A 489 -13.08 11.85 23.27
C ASP A 489 -14.33 12.70 23.51
N ASP A 490 -14.28 13.63 24.48
CA ASP A 490 -15.41 14.49 24.87
C ASP A 490 -15.77 15.54 23.81
N ASN A 491 -14.83 15.86 22.91
CA ASN A 491 -15.00 16.84 21.84
C ASN A 491 -15.16 16.20 20.45
N LEU A 492 -15.08 14.87 20.37
CA LEU A 492 -15.19 14.13 19.12
C LEU A 492 -16.65 13.72 18.84
N GLN A 493 -16.94 13.53 17.56
CA GLN A 493 -18.23 13.00 17.13
C GLN A 493 -18.30 11.49 17.36
N TRP A 494 -19.38 11.03 17.95
CA TRP A 494 -19.64 9.60 18.16
C TRP A 494 -21.05 9.22 17.69
N PRO A 495 -21.24 8.04 17.04
CA PRO A 495 -20.22 7.07 16.62
C PRO A 495 -19.22 7.63 15.61
N CYS A 496 -17.98 7.14 15.63
CA CYS A 496 -16.86 7.65 14.82
C CYS A 496 -17.19 7.57 13.32
N PRO A 497 -17.41 8.70 12.61
CA PRO A 497 -17.99 8.67 11.28
C PRO A 497 -16.93 8.61 10.18
N TRP A 498 -16.91 7.55 9.37
CA TRP A 498 -16.19 7.47 8.10
C TRP A 498 -14.69 7.78 8.20
N ARG A 499 -14.03 7.20 9.20
CA ARG A 499 -12.56 7.16 9.27
C ARG A 499 -12.09 5.87 8.65
N GLN A 500 -11.21 5.96 7.66
CA GLN A 500 -10.62 4.81 7.02
C GLN A 500 -9.26 4.52 7.65
N ALA A 501 -9.14 3.36 8.30
CA ALA A 501 -7.89 2.85 8.83
C ALA A 501 -7.17 2.04 7.75
N SER A 502 -5.91 2.38 7.46
CA SER A 502 -5.02 1.55 6.64
C SER A 502 -4.02 0.82 7.54
N MET A 503 -3.93 -0.49 7.38
CA MET A 503 -3.01 -1.38 8.09
C MET A 503 -2.14 -2.10 7.06
N GLU A 504 -0.91 -1.64 6.89
CA GLU A 504 -0.01 -2.08 5.82
C GLU A 504 1.19 -2.79 6.43
N LEU A 505 1.33 -4.09 6.20
CA LEU A 505 2.57 -4.82 6.49
C LEU A 505 3.54 -4.57 5.34
N MET A 506 4.64 -3.90 5.67
CA MET A 506 5.61 -3.43 4.69
C MET A 506 6.49 -4.57 4.18
N ASP A 507 6.53 -4.76 2.87
CA ASP A 507 7.62 -5.47 2.20
C ASP A 507 8.84 -4.53 2.20
N GLN A 508 9.89 -4.88 2.96
CA GLN A 508 11.05 -4.01 3.18
C GLN A 508 12.07 -4.08 2.03
N ASN A 509 11.57 -4.17 0.79
CA ASN A 509 12.38 -4.07 -0.42
C ASN A 509 13.04 -2.67 -0.49
N PRO A 510 14.33 -2.58 -0.84
CA PRO A 510 15.04 -1.32 -0.95
C PRO A 510 14.40 -0.33 -1.92
N ASP A 511 13.80 -0.82 -3.01
CA ASP A 511 13.08 0.01 -3.98
C ASP A 511 11.57 -0.03 -3.72
N ILE A 512 10.97 1.14 -3.49
CA ILE A 512 9.53 1.29 -3.26
C ILE A 512 8.69 0.78 -4.43
N GLN A 513 9.18 0.80 -5.67
CA GLN A 513 8.45 0.32 -6.84
C GLN A 513 8.31 -1.21 -6.86
N HIS A 514 9.20 -1.92 -6.17
CA HIS A 514 9.24 -3.39 -6.09
C HIS A 514 8.61 -3.97 -4.81
N ARG A 515 8.07 -3.11 -3.94
CA ARG A 515 7.39 -3.54 -2.72
C ARG A 515 6.02 -4.08 -3.05
N MET A 516 5.69 -5.24 -2.48
CA MET A 516 4.33 -5.78 -2.49
C MET A 516 3.77 -5.74 -1.06
N ASN A 517 3.35 -4.57 -0.60
CA ASN A 517 2.88 -4.43 0.78
C ASN A 517 1.56 -5.20 0.95
N ASN A 518 1.41 -5.93 2.06
CA ASN A 518 0.13 -6.55 2.37
C ASN A 518 -0.76 -5.52 3.07
N ILE A 519 -1.77 -5.02 2.35
CA ILE A 519 -2.58 -3.87 2.78
C ILE A 519 -4.02 -4.32 3.07
N ARG A 520 -4.53 -3.92 4.23
CA ARG A 520 -5.96 -4.00 4.55
C ARG A 520 -6.48 -2.68 5.08
N MET A 521 -7.65 -2.31 4.57
CA MET A 521 -8.31 -1.06 4.90
C MET A 521 -9.70 -1.35 5.43
N ILE A 522 -10.09 -0.64 6.49
CA ILE A 522 -11.44 -0.70 7.05
C ILE A 522 -11.96 0.71 7.28
N THR A 523 -13.28 0.90 7.23
CA THR A 523 -13.89 2.21 7.46
C THR A 523 -14.90 2.16 8.61
N THR A 524 -14.85 3.17 9.48
CA THR A 524 -15.78 3.29 10.61
C THR A 524 -17.17 3.76 10.15
N ASP A 525 -18.04 2.83 9.78
CA ASP A 525 -19.44 3.14 9.46
C ASP A 525 -20.21 3.51 10.74
N PRO A 526 -20.62 4.78 10.93
CA PRO A 526 -21.28 5.23 12.16
C PRO A 526 -22.66 4.60 12.37
N THR A 527 -23.24 3.94 11.36
CA THR A 527 -24.53 3.26 11.43
C THR A 527 -24.41 1.79 11.85
N LYS A 528 -23.18 1.24 11.85
CA LYS A 528 -22.94 -0.16 12.23
C LYS A 528 -23.26 -0.38 13.70
N THR A 529 -24.14 -1.33 13.98
CA THR A 529 -24.53 -1.72 15.34
C THR A 529 -24.11 -3.15 15.65
N SER A 530 -23.97 -3.45 16.93
CA SER A 530 -23.80 -4.80 17.48
C SER A 530 -24.86 -5.06 18.55
N THR A 531 -25.39 -6.27 18.59
CA THR A 531 -26.36 -6.69 19.59
C THR A 531 -25.70 -7.72 20.50
N ASP A 532 -25.71 -7.48 21.82
CA ASP A 532 -25.19 -8.44 22.78
C ASP A 532 -26.16 -9.61 23.03
N SER A 533 -25.72 -10.59 23.82
CA SER A 533 -26.52 -11.78 24.17
C SER A 533 -27.78 -11.46 24.98
N MET A 534 -27.89 -10.24 25.52
CA MET A 534 -29.05 -9.74 26.27
C MET A 534 -29.97 -8.89 25.39
N GLY A 535 -29.70 -8.79 24.09
CA GLY A 535 -30.49 -8.02 23.12
C GLY A 535 -30.23 -6.52 23.14
N LYS A 536 -29.21 -6.04 23.86
CA LYS A 536 -28.86 -4.62 23.88
C LYS A 536 -28.09 -4.27 22.61
N VAL A 537 -28.62 -3.29 21.87
CA VAL A 537 -27.99 -2.74 20.68
C VAL A 537 -27.03 -1.61 21.07
N THR A 538 -25.79 -1.69 20.63
CA THR A 538 -24.77 -0.64 20.77
C THR A 538 -24.21 -0.28 19.40
N TYR A 539 -23.86 0.98 19.19
CA TYR A 539 -23.11 1.35 18.00
C TYR A 539 -21.69 0.79 18.12
N TYR A 540 -21.25 0.10 17.07
CA TYR A 540 -20.00 -0.62 17.07
C TYR A 540 -18.79 0.32 17.18
N TRP A 541 -18.88 1.49 16.53
CA TRP A 541 -17.88 2.55 16.56
C TRP A 541 -18.24 3.70 17.52
N ASP A 542 -19.06 3.45 18.56
CA ASP A 542 -19.31 4.45 19.61
C ASP A 542 -18.04 4.72 20.44
N ASN A 543 -18.12 5.71 21.31
CA ASN A 543 -17.07 6.04 22.25
C ASN A 543 -16.63 4.78 23.02
N PRO A 544 -15.33 4.43 23.05
CA PRO A 544 -14.83 3.23 23.73
C PRO A 544 -15.22 3.13 25.21
N ARG A 545 -15.49 4.25 25.88
CA ARG A 545 -16.00 4.27 27.27
C ARG A 545 -17.44 3.74 27.39
N LYS A 546 -18.20 3.72 26.30
CA LYS A 546 -19.58 3.21 26.20
C LYS A 546 -19.65 1.81 25.58
N ALA A 547 -18.92 1.58 24.50
CA ALA A 547 -19.00 0.35 23.70
C ALA A 547 -17.81 -0.61 23.89
N GLY A 548 -16.78 -0.20 24.62
CA GLY A 548 -15.55 -0.97 24.81
C GLY A 548 -15.40 -1.63 26.18
N SER A 549 -14.30 -2.36 26.33
CA SER A 549 -13.89 -3.02 27.56
C SER A 549 -12.73 -2.27 28.22
N LEU A 550 -12.73 -2.21 29.56
CA LEU A 550 -11.62 -1.67 30.34
C LEU A 550 -10.41 -2.63 30.23
N VAL A 551 -9.25 -2.09 29.88
CA VAL A 551 -8.00 -2.85 29.69
C VAL A 551 -6.84 -2.16 30.41
N ASN A 552 -5.84 -2.95 30.81
CA ASN A 552 -4.60 -2.46 31.37
C ASN A 552 -3.57 -2.28 30.25
N ASP A 553 -2.90 -1.13 30.23
CA ASP A 553 -1.77 -0.84 29.35
C ASP A 553 -0.46 -1.40 29.93
N THR A 554 0.61 -1.40 29.15
CA THR A 554 1.90 -1.98 29.57
C THR A 554 2.56 -1.22 30.73
N ASP A 555 2.22 0.05 30.92
CA ASP A 555 2.69 0.89 32.03
C ASP A 555 1.82 0.77 33.29
N GLY A 556 0.78 -0.07 33.27
CA GLY A 556 -0.18 -0.25 34.36
C GLY A 556 -1.35 0.76 34.35
N SER A 557 -1.35 1.73 33.43
CA SER A 557 -2.50 2.62 33.23
C SER A 557 -3.71 1.85 32.70
N LYS A 558 -4.90 2.41 32.88
CA LYS A 558 -6.15 1.81 32.41
C LYS A 558 -6.80 2.68 31.36
N PHE A 559 -7.31 2.05 30.31
CA PHE A 559 -8.07 2.72 29.25
C PHE A 559 -9.17 1.80 28.72
N TYR A 560 -10.09 2.33 27.93
CA TYR A 560 -11.12 1.53 27.28
C TYR A 560 -10.73 1.21 25.85
N ARG A 561 -10.86 -0.05 25.45
CA ARG A 561 -10.66 -0.50 24.07
C ARG A 561 -12.00 -0.92 23.48
N GLY A 562 -12.38 -0.29 22.38
CA GLY A 562 -13.58 -0.63 21.62
C GLY A 562 -13.46 -2.01 20.95
N PRO A 563 -14.56 -2.47 20.32
CA PRO A 563 -14.56 -3.67 19.49
C PRO A 563 -13.47 -3.65 18.42
N GLY A 564 -12.95 -4.82 18.03
CA GLY A 564 -11.91 -4.97 17.02
C GLY A 564 -12.47 -5.33 15.66
N ASN A 565 -12.09 -4.62 14.60
CA ASN A 565 -12.51 -4.93 13.25
C ASN A 565 -11.30 -5.19 12.36
N GLY A 566 -11.32 -6.28 11.61
CA GLY A 566 -10.23 -6.64 10.71
C GLY A 566 -10.29 -8.11 10.31
N PRO A 567 -9.40 -8.55 9.42
CA PRO A 567 -9.43 -9.91 8.88
C PRO A 567 -8.76 -10.90 9.82
N ARG A 568 -9.38 -12.08 9.97
CA ARG A 568 -8.71 -13.22 10.62
C ARG A 568 -7.60 -13.82 9.76
N ASN A 569 -7.67 -13.65 8.44
CA ASN A 569 -6.70 -14.14 7.47
C ASN A 569 -6.00 -12.96 6.81
N TYR A 570 -5.14 -12.27 7.56
CA TYR A 570 -4.42 -11.10 7.06
C TYR A 570 -3.31 -11.48 6.07
N ILE A 571 -2.50 -12.48 6.42
CA ILE A 571 -1.46 -13.05 5.56
C ILE A 571 -1.09 -14.45 6.07
N THR A 572 -0.85 -15.39 5.15
CA THR A 572 -0.34 -16.73 5.52
C THR A 572 1.12 -16.65 5.94
N HIS A 573 1.59 -17.60 6.76
CA HIS A 573 3.01 -17.63 7.14
C HIS A 573 3.95 -17.88 5.97
N ASP A 574 3.50 -18.57 4.93
CA ASP A 574 4.31 -18.83 3.75
C ASP A 574 4.51 -17.53 2.95
N LEU A 575 3.43 -16.75 2.72
CA LEU A 575 3.53 -15.43 2.10
C LEU A 575 4.34 -14.46 2.96
N LEU A 576 4.15 -14.49 4.28
CA LEU A 576 4.93 -13.68 5.23
C LEU A 576 6.45 -13.95 5.15
N LYS A 577 6.85 -15.16 4.77
CA LYS A 577 8.26 -15.56 4.60
C LYS A 577 8.76 -15.44 3.15
N SER A 578 7.88 -15.17 2.20
CA SER A 578 8.20 -15.17 0.76
C SER A 578 8.97 -13.94 0.27
N ARG A 579 8.83 -12.80 0.96
CA ARG A 579 9.45 -11.51 0.61
C ARG A 579 10.11 -10.86 1.82
N SER A 580 10.46 -9.57 1.75
CA SER A 580 11.13 -8.84 2.83
C SER A 580 10.17 -8.33 3.90
N PHE A 581 9.06 -9.02 4.17
CA PHE A 581 8.15 -8.65 5.28
C PHE A 581 8.81 -8.79 6.65
N ILE A 582 9.72 -9.76 6.79
CA ILE A 582 10.58 -9.94 7.95
C ILE A 582 12.03 -9.72 7.51
N LYS A 583 12.59 -8.55 7.81
CA LYS A 583 13.95 -8.14 7.44
C LYS A 583 14.72 -7.75 8.69
N GLY A 584 15.90 -8.32 8.90
CA GLY A 584 16.68 -8.10 10.12
C GLY A 584 15.97 -8.55 11.39
N HIS A 585 15.19 -9.63 11.30
CA HIS A 585 14.29 -10.14 12.33
C HIS A 585 13.09 -9.24 12.67
N ASP A 586 12.84 -8.17 11.93
CA ASP A 586 11.81 -7.19 12.26
C ASP A 586 10.69 -7.15 11.22
N ALA A 587 9.48 -6.88 11.70
CA ALA A 587 8.31 -6.59 10.87
C ALA A 587 7.87 -5.14 11.11
N ILE A 588 7.50 -4.45 10.03
CA ILE A 588 7.10 -3.04 10.08
C ILE A 588 5.67 -2.90 9.56
N PHE A 589 4.81 -2.31 10.39
CA PHE A 589 3.45 -1.93 10.02
C PHE A 589 3.36 -0.42 9.82
N LEU A 590 2.84 0.00 8.67
CA LEU A 590 2.52 1.39 8.36
C LEU A 590 1.04 1.60 8.62
N LEU A 591 0.70 2.63 9.40
CA LEU A 591 -0.65 2.83 9.92
C LEU A 591 -1.12 4.26 9.62
N SER A 592 -2.37 4.39 9.20
CA SER A 592 -3.04 5.68 9.03
C SER A 592 -4.51 5.57 9.40
N LEU A 593 -5.09 6.65 9.93
CA LEU A 593 -6.52 6.83 10.12
C LEU A 593 -6.93 8.16 9.48
N GLU A 594 -7.59 8.10 8.32
CA GLU A 594 -7.94 9.29 7.53
C GLU A 594 -9.46 9.52 7.49
N ASP A 595 -9.88 10.78 7.54
CA ASP A 595 -11.28 11.15 7.31
C ASP A 595 -11.61 11.04 5.81
N VAL A 596 -12.53 10.13 5.48
CA VAL A 596 -13.01 9.88 4.13
C VAL A 596 -14.47 10.28 3.94
N THR A 597 -15.04 11.07 4.85
CA THR A 597 -16.42 11.60 4.78
C THR A 597 -16.69 12.31 3.44
N GLY A 598 -15.66 12.92 2.84
CA GLY A 598 -15.74 13.53 1.51
C GLY A 598 -16.21 12.58 0.39
N LEU A 599 -15.97 11.27 0.53
CA LEU A 599 -16.35 10.24 -0.45
C LEU A 599 -17.85 9.90 -0.43
N LEU A 600 -18.61 10.37 0.57
CA LEU A 600 -20.08 10.30 0.57
C LEU A 600 -20.69 11.14 -0.55
N LYS A 601 -20.05 12.26 -0.90
CA LYS A 601 -20.50 13.14 -1.96
C LYS A 601 -19.99 12.59 -3.29
N THR A 602 -20.88 12.00 -4.09
CA THR A 602 -20.55 11.77 -5.50
C THR A 602 -20.37 13.12 -6.17
N ARG A 603 -19.13 13.45 -6.55
CA ARG A 603 -18.88 14.62 -7.40
C ARG A 603 -19.52 14.34 -8.77
N ARG A 604 -20.82 14.61 -8.92
CA ARG A 604 -21.31 15.09 -10.22
C ARG A 604 -20.69 16.47 -10.39
N PRO A 605 -19.88 16.74 -11.43
CA PRO A 605 -19.34 18.08 -11.62
C PRO A 605 -20.52 19.06 -11.73
N LYS A 606 -20.66 19.94 -10.74
CA LYS A 606 -21.52 21.12 -10.90
C LYS A 606 -20.78 22.04 -11.87
N ILE A 607 -21.38 22.26 -13.03
CA ILE A 607 -20.94 23.22 -14.04
C ILE A 607 -21.07 24.63 -13.44
N ARG A 608 -20.11 25.04 -12.59
CA ARG A 608 -19.92 26.43 -12.13
C ARG A 608 -18.58 26.65 -11.41
N ASP A 609 -17.91 25.60 -10.92
CA ASP A 609 -16.62 25.73 -10.22
C ASP A 609 -15.39 25.48 -11.14
N LEU A 610 -15.50 25.79 -12.44
CA LEU A 610 -14.40 25.72 -13.43
C LEU A 610 -13.84 27.11 -13.80
N ARG A 611 -14.11 28.12 -12.96
CA ARG A 611 -13.42 29.42 -12.98
C ARG A 611 -13.02 29.71 -11.54
N LEU A 612 -11.74 30.00 -11.31
CA LEU A 612 -10.98 29.94 -10.05
C LEU A 612 -10.46 28.50 -9.84
N GLU A 613 -9.23 28.11 -10.19
CA GLU A 613 -7.94 28.78 -10.04
C GLU A 613 -7.03 28.46 -11.25
N ILE A 614 -6.95 29.39 -12.19
CA ILE A 614 -5.75 29.64 -12.99
C ILE A 614 -5.51 31.13 -12.78
N ASP A 615 -4.44 31.49 -12.08
CA ASP A 615 -4.00 32.88 -11.93
C ASP A 615 -3.43 33.29 -13.30
N ASP A 616 -4.30 33.77 -14.19
CA ASP A 616 -3.91 34.55 -15.37
C ASP A 616 -3.51 35.96 -14.88
N ARG A 617 -2.28 36.06 -14.39
CA ARG A 617 -1.55 37.32 -14.29
C ARG A 617 -0.15 37.08 -14.81
N ASP A 618 -0.04 37.14 -16.14
CA ASP A 618 1.04 37.81 -16.86
C ASP A 618 0.78 37.63 -18.37
N ALA A 619 -0.04 38.53 -18.92
CA ALA A 619 -0.13 38.77 -20.35
C ALA A 619 -0.35 40.28 -20.56
N GLU A 620 0.65 41.07 -20.16
CA GLU A 620 0.79 42.43 -20.66
C GLU A 620 1.35 42.43 -22.09
N GLU A 621 0.94 43.45 -22.82
CA GLU A 621 1.02 43.66 -24.26
C GLU A 621 2.43 43.59 -24.86
N GLU A 622 2.56 43.00 -26.05
CA GLU A 622 3.59 43.40 -27.02
C GLU A 622 3.01 43.59 -28.43
N PRO A 623 3.55 44.53 -29.23
CA PRO A 623 2.85 45.14 -30.36
C PRO A 623 3.01 44.37 -31.68
N LYS A 624 2.01 44.57 -32.54
CA LYS A 624 1.88 44.05 -33.91
C LYS A 624 3.18 44.21 -34.73
N ARG A 625 3.78 43.09 -35.17
CA ARG A 625 4.75 43.06 -36.29
C ARG A 625 4.05 42.64 -37.58
N GLN A 626 4.25 43.46 -38.61
CA GLN A 626 3.85 43.22 -40.00
C GLN A 626 4.45 41.93 -40.55
N VAL A 627 3.62 41.14 -41.22
CA VAL A 627 4.02 39.95 -41.99
C VAL A 627 4.61 40.40 -43.32
N VAL A 628 5.90 40.10 -43.54
CA VAL A 628 6.52 40.12 -44.87
C VAL A 628 6.50 38.70 -45.42
N VAL A 629 5.78 38.50 -46.53
CA VAL A 629 5.72 37.22 -47.24
C VAL A 629 6.86 37.17 -48.25
N CYS A 630 7.84 36.27 -48.05
CA CYS A 630 8.82 35.91 -49.06
C CYS A 630 8.37 34.63 -49.77
N ILE A 631 8.08 34.74 -51.07
CA ILE A 631 7.78 33.61 -51.97
C ILE A 631 9.12 33.08 -52.51
N GLN A 632 9.43 31.81 -52.26
CA GLN A 632 10.52 31.08 -52.93
C GLN A 632 10.01 30.48 -54.24
N ILE A 633 10.63 30.85 -55.35
CA ILE A 633 10.45 30.24 -56.68
C ILE A 633 11.56 29.18 -56.88
N PRO A 634 11.26 27.96 -57.35
CA PRO A 634 12.28 26.96 -57.63
C PRO A 634 12.89 27.19 -59.04
N VAL A 635 14.22 27.20 -59.13
CA VAL A 635 14.95 27.15 -60.41
C VAL A 635 15.55 25.76 -60.58
N PHE A 636 15.09 25.05 -61.61
CA PHE A 636 15.70 23.83 -62.11
C PHE A 636 16.97 24.17 -62.93
N SER A 637 18.07 23.45 -62.70
CA SER A 637 19.21 23.41 -63.62
C SER A 637 19.37 22.00 -64.18
N SER A 638 19.27 21.85 -65.50
CA SER A 638 19.85 20.74 -66.25
C SER A 638 20.74 21.33 -67.34
N HIS A 639 21.99 20.88 -67.37
CA HIS A 639 22.93 21.18 -68.45
C HIS A 639 22.58 20.37 -69.72
N SER A 640 23.00 20.96 -70.85
CA SER A 640 22.91 20.58 -72.27
C SER A 640 21.55 20.65 -72.95
#